data_AF-A0A3S2TL21-F1
#
_entry.id   AF-A0A3S2TL21-F1
#
_cell.length_a   1.000
_cell.length_b   1.000
_cell.length_c   1.000
_cell.angle_alpha   90.00
_cell.angle_beta   90.00
_cell.angle_gamma   90.00
#
_symmetry.space_group_name_H-M   'P 1'
#
loop_
_entity.id
_entity.type
_entity.pdbx_description
1 polymer ?
#
loop_
_entity_poly.entity_id
_entity_poly.type
_entity_poly.pdbx_seq_one_letter_code
_entity_poly.pdbx_strand_id
1 'polypeptide(L)'
;MLRVLFTAAVLLSPLAHADVRLPKLISDGMVLQRDTQIPLWGWADAGEAVEVRFNGQLVGQVKTTQGRWLLQLPAQQAGGPHQLSFKGRNHIELKDIYFGDVWVASGQSNMELEMARVAEAYPEDLQSANYPLIRQFKVPQEYNFKSPQQDFSGGEWVAASPKSIDNFSALAFYFGRELFQHNGVPVGILNNALGGSPVEAWMSEQALQPFPEALAEGKKFRDDKLIQSISAADKSKNEQWYGDLQRRDPGLTSKTPWYSETLDDSSWQNFSVPGFRPEPFTGVWWLRKTVELTAAQAAEARILRLGSIVDADEVYINGKQVGNTTYMYPPRRYELPAGVLKAGTNLIAVRVTSTNGKTGLLPDKPYWIGTDANPLPLTGQWKMQTAALAKNLPGDTFIRWKPLGLYNGLLAPLTSLPIKGVIWYQGESNVGAYAQYQQRFTAMISDWRAKWAQGTGQQNQFPFLFVQLANYLEKTPEPVESAWAGLREAQRQSLSEANTAMVVAIDKGEWNDIHPVDKKTLGQRLALAARAVALGEKVGYQGPELASVMAEGSQLKLSFHHSGKGLVLKGSGNSFAIAGADGQYLWAQVQLKDNQLLLSHPDIQVPVKARYGWADNPEAVLYNSEGLPAGPFEATTTK
;
A
#
# COMPACT_ATOMS: atom_id res chain seq x y z
N MET A 1 -29.72 -3.19 -78.90
CA MET A 1 -28.38 -3.54 -78.38
C MET A 1 -27.96 -2.48 -77.37
N LEU A 2 -28.00 -2.77 -76.07
CA LEU A 2 -27.33 -1.93 -75.07
C LEU A 2 -26.79 -2.88 -73.98
N ARG A 3 -25.47 -3.07 -73.96
CA ARG A 3 -24.77 -3.93 -73.00
C ARG A 3 -24.67 -3.19 -71.66
N VAL A 4 -25.15 -3.82 -70.60
CA VAL A 4 -24.94 -3.40 -69.20
C VAL A 4 -23.56 -3.91 -68.76
N LEU A 5 -22.68 -3.00 -68.36
CA LEU A 5 -21.39 -3.30 -67.74
C LEU A 5 -21.50 -3.04 -66.24
N PHE A 6 -21.52 -4.10 -65.45
CA PHE A 6 -21.34 -4.07 -64.00
C PHE A 6 -19.85 -3.87 -63.71
N THR A 7 -19.49 -2.78 -63.03
CA THR A 7 -18.12 -2.54 -62.57
C THR A 7 -18.07 -2.84 -61.07
N ALA A 8 -17.40 -3.93 -60.70
CA ALA A 8 -17.13 -4.28 -59.31
C ALA A 8 -15.95 -3.46 -58.80
N ALA A 9 -16.19 -2.58 -57.83
CA ALA A 9 -15.14 -1.86 -57.12
C ALA A 9 -14.57 -2.75 -56.00
N VAL A 10 -13.36 -3.26 -56.21
CA VAL A 10 -12.59 -3.97 -55.18
C VAL A 10 -11.96 -2.92 -54.26
N LEU A 11 -12.46 -2.82 -53.02
CA LEU A 11 -11.82 -2.07 -51.94
C LEU A 11 -10.58 -2.84 -51.47
N LEU A 12 -9.40 -2.42 -51.94
CA LEU A 12 -8.11 -2.84 -51.40
C LEU A 12 -7.86 -2.09 -50.09
N SER A 13 -8.18 -2.73 -48.96
CA SER A 13 -7.71 -2.28 -47.64
C SER A 13 -6.20 -2.49 -47.56
N PRO A 14 -5.40 -1.50 -47.10
CA PRO A 14 -3.97 -1.69 -46.92
C PRO A 14 -3.77 -2.75 -45.83
N LEU A 15 -2.98 -3.78 -46.14
CA LEU A 15 -2.46 -4.72 -45.15
C LEU A 15 -1.55 -3.92 -44.21
N ALA A 16 -2.03 -3.57 -43.04
CA ALA A 16 -1.17 -3.08 -41.96
C ALA A 16 -0.25 -4.23 -41.56
N HIS A 17 1.03 -4.13 -41.88
CA HIS A 17 2.06 -5.11 -41.52
C HIS A 17 2.52 -4.85 -40.08
N ALA A 18 2.41 -5.84 -39.20
CA ALA A 18 2.81 -5.70 -37.81
C ALA A 18 4.17 -6.37 -37.57
N ASP A 19 5.16 -5.57 -37.22
CA ASP A 19 6.50 -6.01 -36.80
C ASP A 19 6.46 -6.83 -35.49
N VAL A 20 7.53 -7.58 -35.20
CA VAL A 20 7.69 -8.25 -33.89
C VAL A 20 7.54 -7.22 -32.79
N ARG A 21 6.66 -7.51 -31.83
CA ARG A 21 6.37 -6.69 -30.64
C ARG A 21 6.48 -7.55 -29.39
N LEU A 22 7.18 -7.03 -28.39
CA LEU A 22 7.30 -7.65 -27.07
C LEU A 22 6.27 -7.08 -26.08
N PRO A 23 5.83 -7.86 -25.08
CA PRO A 23 5.07 -7.35 -23.94
C PRO A 23 5.90 -6.35 -23.15
N LYS A 24 5.25 -5.39 -22.47
CA LYS A 24 5.96 -4.33 -21.73
C LYS A 24 6.89 -4.88 -20.64
N LEU A 25 6.55 -6.02 -20.06
CA LEU A 25 7.37 -6.73 -19.08
C LEU A 25 8.71 -7.21 -19.64
N ILE A 26 8.78 -7.54 -20.93
CA ILE A 26 10.00 -7.98 -21.60
C ILE A 26 10.63 -6.76 -22.26
N SER A 27 11.45 -6.05 -21.48
CA SER A 27 12.11 -4.80 -21.87
C SER A 27 13.51 -4.70 -21.26
N ASP A 28 14.24 -3.67 -21.68
CA ASP A 28 15.56 -3.38 -21.13
C ASP A 28 15.52 -3.31 -19.61
N GLY A 29 16.58 -3.86 -19.02
CA GLY A 29 16.77 -3.77 -17.59
C GLY A 29 15.95 -4.74 -16.74
N MET A 30 15.18 -5.65 -17.34
CA MET A 30 14.36 -6.60 -16.57
C MET A 30 15.17 -7.58 -15.71
N VAL A 31 14.50 -8.08 -14.66
CA VAL A 31 14.97 -9.23 -13.89
C VAL A 31 14.01 -10.40 -14.13
N LEU A 32 14.55 -11.51 -14.62
CA LEU A 32 13.84 -12.76 -14.87
C LEU A 32 14.08 -13.75 -13.72
N GLN A 33 13.11 -14.63 -13.46
CA GLN A 33 13.26 -15.64 -12.41
C GLN A 33 14.38 -16.63 -12.79
N ARG A 34 15.39 -16.77 -11.91
CA ARG A 34 16.44 -17.78 -12.07
C ARG A 34 15.92 -19.20 -11.81
N ASP A 35 16.73 -20.18 -12.21
CA ASP A 35 16.55 -21.61 -11.88
C ASP A 35 15.22 -22.21 -12.38
N THR A 36 14.60 -21.59 -13.38
CA THR A 36 13.39 -22.09 -14.06
C THR A 36 13.41 -21.72 -15.54
N GLN A 37 12.66 -22.45 -16.36
CA GLN A 37 12.46 -22.08 -17.75
C GLN A 37 11.67 -20.77 -17.85
N ILE A 38 12.08 -19.89 -18.75
CA ILE A 38 11.42 -18.60 -18.96
C ILE A 38 10.63 -18.63 -20.27
N PRO A 39 9.30 -18.47 -20.23
CA PRO A 39 8.53 -18.20 -21.44
C PRO A 39 8.92 -16.82 -21.97
N LEU A 40 9.36 -16.77 -23.23
CA LEU A 40 9.51 -15.56 -24.00
C LEU A 40 8.38 -15.53 -25.03
N TRP A 41 7.58 -14.48 -25.03
CA TRP A 41 6.42 -14.37 -25.91
C TRP A 41 6.31 -12.98 -26.51
N GLY A 42 5.48 -12.87 -27.54
CA GLY A 42 5.16 -11.61 -28.18
C GLY A 42 4.17 -11.76 -29.31
N TRP A 43 4.07 -10.72 -30.12
CA TRP A 43 3.21 -10.65 -31.29
C TRP A 43 4.07 -10.42 -32.54
N ALA A 44 3.58 -10.88 -33.68
CA ALA A 44 4.13 -10.64 -35.02
C ALA A 44 3.07 -11.00 -36.07
N ASP A 45 3.35 -10.83 -37.36
CA ASP A 45 2.41 -11.26 -38.41
C ASP A 45 2.19 -12.79 -38.40
N ALA A 46 0.98 -13.22 -38.78
CA ALA A 46 0.68 -14.65 -38.85
C ALA A 46 1.63 -15.39 -39.81
N GLY A 47 2.25 -16.47 -39.34
CA GLY A 47 3.22 -17.25 -40.10
C GLY A 47 4.63 -16.64 -40.17
N GLU A 48 4.86 -15.45 -39.60
CA GLU A 48 6.20 -14.86 -39.46
C GLU A 48 7.08 -15.75 -38.58
N ALA A 49 8.36 -15.90 -38.94
CA ALA A 49 9.33 -16.63 -38.14
C ALA A 49 10.12 -15.67 -37.27
N VAL A 50 10.10 -15.89 -35.95
CA VAL A 50 10.85 -15.12 -34.96
C VAL A 50 12.02 -15.96 -34.47
N GLU A 51 13.24 -15.48 -34.70
CA GLU A 51 14.49 -16.02 -34.19
C GLU A 51 14.85 -15.34 -32.87
N VAL A 52 15.13 -16.12 -31.83
CA VAL A 52 15.52 -15.61 -30.51
C VAL A 52 16.94 -16.05 -30.19
N ARG A 53 17.80 -15.08 -29.83
CA ARG A 53 19.16 -15.34 -29.36
C ARG A 53 19.36 -14.82 -27.95
N PHE A 54 20.15 -15.56 -27.18
CA PHE A 54 20.60 -15.20 -25.85
C PHE A 54 22.12 -15.11 -25.86
N ASN A 55 22.67 -13.94 -25.51
CA ASN A 55 24.11 -13.63 -25.61
C ASN A 55 24.71 -14.01 -26.99
N GLY A 56 23.99 -13.69 -28.06
CA GLY A 56 24.37 -14.00 -29.45
C GLY A 56 24.17 -15.46 -29.89
N GLN A 57 23.93 -16.39 -28.96
CA GLN A 57 23.66 -17.79 -29.27
C GLN A 57 22.20 -18.01 -29.63
N LEU A 58 21.94 -18.75 -30.70
CA LEU A 58 20.59 -19.10 -31.12
C LEU A 58 19.94 -20.04 -30.10
N VAL A 59 18.86 -19.58 -29.46
CA VAL A 59 18.06 -20.38 -28.53
C VAL A 59 16.97 -21.12 -29.28
N GLY A 60 16.38 -20.48 -30.31
CA GLY A 60 15.46 -21.14 -31.21
C GLY A 60 14.78 -20.20 -32.19
N GLN A 61 13.93 -20.79 -33.03
CA GLN A 61 13.12 -20.09 -34.02
C GLN A 61 11.70 -20.64 -33.97
N VAL A 62 10.70 -19.75 -33.96
CA VAL A 62 9.28 -20.13 -33.86
C VAL A 62 8.46 -19.37 -34.88
N LYS A 63 7.49 -20.05 -35.51
CA LYS A 63 6.51 -19.39 -36.37
C LYS A 63 5.32 -18.91 -35.56
N THR A 64 4.89 -17.69 -35.83
CA THR A 64 3.75 -17.06 -35.19
C THR A 64 2.45 -17.75 -35.59
N THR A 65 1.62 -18.11 -34.59
CA THR A 65 0.30 -18.72 -34.75
C THR A 65 -0.74 -17.76 -34.19
N GLN A 66 -1.76 -17.41 -34.99
CA GLN A 66 -2.78 -16.41 -34.61
C GLN A 66 -2.18 -15.08 -34.11
N GLY A 67 -1.10 -14.63 -34.75
CA GLY A 67 -0.42 -13.38 -34.40
C GLY A 67 0.40 -13.42 -33.10
N ARG A 68 0.61 -14.60 -32.51
CA ARG A 68 1.45 -14.78 -31.31
C ARG A 68 2.54 -15.81 -31.49
N TRP A 69 3.63 -15.65 -30.76
CA TRP A 69 4.69 -16.62 -30.66
C TRP A 69 5.10 -16.82 -29.20
N LEU A 70 5.63 -18.00 -28.91
CA LEU A 70 6.12 -18.40 -27.59
C LEU A 70 7.35 -19.28 -27.80
N LEU A 71 8.42 -19.01 -27.06
CA LEU A 71 9.64 -19.79 -27.02
C LEU A 71 10.09 -19.94 -25.56
N GLN A 72 10.61 -21.11 -25.21
CA GLN A 72 11.12 -21.36 -23.85
C GLN A 72 12.63 -21.11 -23.83
N LEU A 73 13.05 -20.13 -23.01
CA LEU A 73 14.46 -19.94 -22.70
C LEU A 73 14.84 -20.93 -21.58
N PRO A 74 15.89 -21.76 -21.76
CA PRO A 74 16.37 -22.66 -20.72
C PRO A 74 16.72 -21.93 -19.43
N ALA A 75 16.59 -22.63 -18.30
CA ALA A 75 16.89 -22.08 -16.99
C ALA A 75 18.31 -21.50 -16.92
N GLN A 76 18.41 -20.30 -16.34
CA GLN A 76 19.68 -19.60 -16.13
C GLN A 76 19.97 -19.48 -14.63
N GLN A 77 21.26 -19.51 -14.30
CA GLN A 77 21.75 -19.19 -12.97
C GLN A 77 21.59 -17.70 -12.67
N ALA A 78 21.61 -17.32 -11.39
CA ALA A 78 21.59 -15.92 -10.99
C ALA A 78 22.77 -15.15 -11.61
N GLY A 79 22.51 -13.92 -12.08
CA GLY A 79 23.57 -13.05 -12.61
C GLY A 79 23.15 -12.22 -13.81
N GLY A 80 24.15 -11.68 -14.50
CA GLY A 80 24.03 -10.74 -15.61
C GLY A 80 25.15 -9.69 -15.58
N PRO A 81 25.09 -8.65 -16.44
CA PRO A 81 24.05 -8.43 -17.44
C PRO A 81 24.16 -9.43 -18.61
N HIS A 82 23.02 -9.80 -19.15
CA HIS A 82 22.86 -10.58 -20.38
C HIS A 82 22.13 -9.78 -21.45
N GLN A 83 22.07 -10.35 -22.65
CA GLN A 83 21.40 -9.80 -23.80
C GLN A 83 20.43 -10.81 -24.43
N LEU A 84 19.26 -10.33 -24.86
CA LEU A 84 18.33 -11.06 -25.71
C LEU A 84 18.13 -10.31 -27.03
N SER A 85 18.09 -11.04 -28.15
CA SER A 85 17.73 -10.45 -29.45
C SER A 85 16.60 -11.23 -30.10
N PHE A 86 15.63 -10.51 -30.64
CA PHE A 86 14.46 -11.04 -31.34
C PHE A 86 14.50 -10.55 -32.78
N LYS A 87 14.63 -11.47 -33.73
CA LYS A 87 14.74 -11.17 -35.15
C LYS A 87 13.61 -11.82 -35.93
N GLY A 88 12.71 -11.00 -36.45
CA GLY A 88 11.72 -11.36 -37.47
C GLY A 88 11.98 -10.53 -38.71
N ARG A 89 10.96 -9.80 -39.17
CA ARG A 89 11.09 -8.76 -40.20
C ARG A 89 11.80 -7.51 -39.67
N ASN A 90 11.61 -7.21 -38.39
CA ASN A 90 12.38 -6.24 -37.63
C ASN A 90 13.34 -6.96 -36.65
N HIS A 91 14.16 -6.17 -35.96
CA HIS A 91 15.10 -6.65 -34.96
C HIS A 91 14.94 -5.82 -33.68
N ILE A 92 14.70 -6.49 -32.55
CA ILE A 92 14.70 -5.92 -31.21
C ILE A 92 15.87 -6.51 -30.42
N GLU A 93 16.67 -5.66 -29.80
CA GLU A 93 17.78 -6.04 -28.92
C GLU A 93 17.49 -5.52 -27.52
N LEU A 94 17.48 -6.40 -26.52
CA LEU A 94 17.30 -6.06 -25.11
C LEU A 94 18.59 -6.26 -24.33
N LYS A 95 18.94 -5.29 -23.49
CA LYS A 95 20.19 -5.20 -22.72
C LYS A 95 19.90 -5.14 -21.23
N ASP A 96 20.97 -5.31 -20.44
CA ASP A 96 20.93 -5.26 -18.98
C ASP A 96 19.92 -6.24 -18.37
N ILE A 97 19.88 -7.46 -18.92
CA ILE A 97 18.98 -8.52 -18.47
C ILE A 97 19.63 -9.31 -17.34
N TYR A 98 18.93 -9.47 -16.23
CA TYR A 98 19.43 -10.23 -15.07
C TYR A 98 18.54 -11.43 -14.78
N PHE A 99 19.13 -12.47 -14.21
CA PHE A 99 18.40 -13.58 -13.60
C PHE A 99 18.53 -13.51 -12.09
N GLY A 100 17.42 -13.59 -11.40
CA GLY A 100 17.34 -13.32 -9.96
C GLY A 100 16.06 -13.85 -9.33
N ASP A 101 15.76 -13.38 -8.12
CA ASP A 101 14.52 -13.70 -7.42
C ASP A 101 13.47 -12.62 -7.72
N VAL A 102 12.40 -13.00 -8.42
CA VAL A 102 11.34 -12.08 -8.87
C VAL A 102 10.14 -12.16 -7.93
N TRP A 103 9.72 -11.03 -7.37
CA TRP A 103 8.65 -10.94 -6.39
C TRP A 103 7.54 -10.01 -6.87
N VAL A 104 6.29 -10.42 -6.68
CA VAL A 104 5.13 -9.53 -6.89
C VAL A 104 4.85 -8.80 -5.57
N ALA A 105 4.88 -7.48 -5.62
CA ALA A 105 4.49 -6.60 -4.52
C ALA A 105 3.08 -6.08 -4.76
N SER A 106 2.10 -6.64 -4.04
CA SER A 106 0.68 -6.39 -4.25
C SER A 106 -0.07 -6.06 -2.96
N GLY A 107 -1.30 -5.59 -3.12
CA GLY A 107 -2.19 -5.22 -2.03
C GLY A 107 -2.65 -3.79 -2.22
N GLN A 108 -2.68 -3.02 -1.13
CA GLN A 108 -3.18 -1.66 -1.15
C GLN A 108 -2.13 -0.62 -0.75
N SER A 109 -2.58 0.52 -0.23
CA SER A 109 -1.77 1.72 0.02
C SER A 109 -0.52 1.46 0.87
N ASN A 110 -0.55 0.53 1.83
CA ASN A 110 0.62 0.19 2.64
C ASN A 110 1.71 -0.60 1.89
N MET A 111 1.36 -1.33 0.82
CA MET A 111 2.33 -1.87 -0.13
C MET A 111 2.70 -0.83 -1.20
N GLU A 112 1.77 0.00 -1.65
CA GLU A 112 1.99 1.01 -2.69
C GLU A 112 2.92 2.14 -2.23
N LEU A 113 2.85 2.53 -0.95
CA LEU A 113 3.49 3.71 -0.39
C LEU A 113 4.97 3.80 -0.74
N GLU A 114 5.33 4.92 -1.32
CA GLU A 114 6.63 5.10 -1.96
C GLU A 114 7.72 5.56 -0.96
N MET A 115 8.99 5.32 -1.27
CA MET A 115 10.12 5.74 -0.44
C MET A 115 10.13 7.25 -0.15
N ALA A 116 9.67 8.08 -1.10
CA ALA A 116 9.51 9.52 -0.88
C ALA A 116 8.64 9.85 0.36
N ARG A 117 7.64 9.01 0.67
CA ARG A 117 6.77 9.19 1.83
C ARG A 117 7.44 8.88 3.17
N VAL A 118 8.57 8.16 3.16
CA VAL A 118 9.37 7.84 4.36
C VAL A 118 10.74 8.53 4.37
N ALA A 119 10.97 9.47 3.44
CA ALA A 119 12.24 10.17 3.26
C ALA A 119 12.76 10.85 4.54
N GLU A 120 11.86 11.36 5.37
CA GLU A 120 12.23 12.00 6.64
C GLU A 120 12.73 11.01 7.68
N ALA A 121 12.13 9.82 7.74
CA ALA A 121 12.57 8.79 8.68
C ALA A 121 13.85 8.10 8.22
N TYR A 122 14.10 8.07 6.90
CA TYR A 122 15.23 7.35 6.30
C TYR A 122 15.97 8.14 5.21
N PRO A 123 16.42 9.38 5.46
CA PRO A 123 16.98 10.25 4.42
C PRO A 123 18.23 9.64 3.77
N GLU A 124 19.08 8.97 4.55
CA GLU A 124 20.29 8.31 4.06
C GLU A 124 19.96 7.15 3.10
N ASP A 125 18.90 6.38 3.38
CA ASP A 125 18.49 5.25 2.54
C ASP A 125 18.07 5.72 1.13
N LEU A 126 17.56 6.95 0.99
CA LEU A 126 17.21 7.55 -0.31
C LEU A 126 18.44 8.19 -0.98
N GLN A 127 19.17 9.04 -0.26
CA GLN A 127 20.29 9.81 -0.82
C GLN A 127 21.45 8.92 -1.28
N SER A 128 21.70 7.82 -0.56
CA SER A 128 22.81 6.91 -0.82
C SER A 128 22.41 5.63 -1.57
N ALA A 129 21.15 5.53 -2.03
CA ALA A 129 20.62 4.33 -2.67
C ALA A 129 21.48 3.90 -3.86
N ASN A 130 22.22 2.80 -3.73
CA ASN A 130 23.06 2.26 -4.80
C ASN A 130 22.87 0.75 -4.91
N TYR A 131 21.71 0.35 -5.43
CA TYR A 131 21.32 -1.05 -5.56
C TYR A 131 20.89 -1.35 -6.99
N PRO A 132 21.80 -1.29 -7.98
CA PRO A 132 21.45 -1.42 -9.40
C PRO A 132 20.88 -2.81 -9.79
N LEU A 133 21.05 -3.81 -8.91
CA LEU A 133 20.52 -5.16 -9.06
C LEU A 133 19.17 -5.37 -8.36
N ILE A 134 18.63 -4.34 -7.71
CA ILE A 134 17.24 -4.31 -7.25
C ILE A 134 16.47 -3.46 -8.24
N ARG A 135 15.52 -4.06 -8.95
CA ARG A 135 14.80 -3.41 -10.04
C ARG A 135 13.31 -3.56 -9.89
N GLN A 136 12.57 -2.48 -10.10
CA GLN A 136 11.12 -2.44 -10.00
C GLN A 136 10.50 -2.21 -11.39
N PHE A 137 9.50 -3.00 -11.75
CA PHE A 137 8.52 -2.67 -12.77
C PHE A 137 7.24 -2.20 -12.07
N LYS A 138 6.90 -0.92 -12.20
CA LYS A 138 5.66 -0.38 -11.65
C LYS A 138 4.53 -0.54 -12.67
N VAL A 139 3.52 -1.33 -12.32
CA VAL A 139 2.39 -1.62 -13.20
C VAL A 139 1.48 -0.39 -13.32
N PRO A 140 1.06 0.01 -14.54
CA PRO A 140 0.05 1.04 -14.72
C PRO A 140 -1.27 0.69 -14.02
N GLN A 141 -1.85 1.65 -13.29
CA GLN A 141 -3.03 1.43 -12.45
C GLN A 141 -4.34 1.46 -13.27
N GLU A 142 -4.55 0.45 -14.11
CA GLU A 142 -5.70 0.34 -15.01
C GLU A 142 -6.59 -0.86 -14.69
N TYR A 143 -7.85 -0.66 -14.30
CA TYR A 143 -8.79 -1.77 -14.12
C TYR A 143 -9.40 -2.24 -15.45
N ASN A 144 -9.87 -3.49 -15.51
CA ASN A 144 -10.69 -3.98 -16.62
C ASN A 144 -11.75 -4.98 -16.13
N PHE A 145 -13.04 -4.69 -16.29
CA PHE A 145 -14.12 -5.59 -15.84
C PHE A 145 -14.57 -6.62 -16.89
N LYS A 146 -14.14 -6.45 -18.15
CA LYS A 146 -14.58 -7.26 -19.29
C LYS A 146 -13.79 -8.55 -19.42
N SER A 147 -12.46 -8.47 -19.33
CA SER A 147 -11.59 -9.63 -19.51
C SER A 147 -10.19 -9.40 -18.93
N PRO A 148 -9.46 -10.48 -18.59
CA PRO A 148 -8.03 -10.39 -18.28
C PRO A 148 -7.24 -9.76 -19.43
N GLN A 149 -6.41 -8.78 -19.12
CA GLN A 149 -5.48 -8.15 -20.06
C GLN A 149 -4.33 -9.11 -20.40
N GLN A 150 -3.75 -8.94 -21.57
CA GLN A 150 -2.60 -9.74 -22.05
C GLN A 150 -1.27 -8.98 -22.00
N ASP A 151 -1.33 -7.67 -21.85
CA ASP A 151 -0.19 -6.76 -21.82
C ASP A 151 -0.58 -5.50 -21.04
N PHE A 152 0.41 -4.69 -20.69
CA PHE A 152 0.18 -3.38 -20.07
C PHE A 152 0.20 -2.27 -21.11
N SER A 153 -0.47 -1.15 -20.80
CA SER A 153 -0.43 0.07 -21.61
C SER A 153 0.96 0.72 -21.61
N GLY A 154 1.74 0.53 -20.54
CA GLY A 154 3.08 1.07 -20.34
C GLY A 154 3.82 0.41 -19.19
N GLY A 155 4.81 1.12 -18.65
CA GLY A 155 5.70 0.64 -17.60
C GLY A 155 7.11 0.33 -18.14
N GLU A 156 8.08 0.40 -17.24
CA GLU A 156 9.49 0.16 -17.50
C GLU A 156 10.17 -0.44 -16.25
N TRP A 157 11.28 -1.14 -16.46
CA TRP A 157 12.12 -1.62 -15.36
C TRP A 157 13.09 -0.52 -14.95
N VAL A 158 13.03 -0.14 -13.67
CA VAL A 158 13.88 0.89 -13.11
C VAL A 158 14.75 0.30 -12.02
N ALA A 159 16.04 0.60 -12.04
CA ALA A 159 16.98 0.21 -10.98
C ALA A 159 16.86 1.12 -9.75
N ALA A 160 17.10 0.60 -8.55
CA ALA A 160 17.13 1.39 -7.33
C ALA A 160 18.41 2.24 -7.27
N SER A 161 18.25 3.55 -7.45
CA SER A 161 19.31 4.57 -7.47
C SER A 161 18.84 5.85 -6.77
N PRO A 162 19.70 6.84 -6.47
CA PRO A 162 19.25 8.07 -5.82
C PRO A 162 18.29 8.88 -6.70
N LYS A 163 18.24 8.61 -8.01
CA LYS A 163 17.33 9.29 -8.97
C LYS A 163 15.95 8.66 -9.05
N SER A 164 15.80 7.43 -8.62
CA SER A 164 14.61 6.60 -8.88
C SER A 164 13.98 6.02 -7.62
N ILE A 165 14.76 5.91 -6.54
CA ILE A 165 14.35 5.25 -5.30
C ILE A 165 13.08 5.85 -4.71
N ASP A 166 12.88 7.16 -4.85
CA ASP A 166 11.70 7.90 -4.40
C ASP A 166 10.37 7.25 -4.81
N ASN A 167 10.33 6.63 -6.00
CA ASN A 167 9.13 6.02 -6.59
C ASN A 167 9.03 4.49 -6.36
N PHE A 168 9.94 3.91 -5.59
CA PHE A 168 9.85 2.50 -5.20
C PHE A 168 8.86 2.35 -4.06
N SER A 169 8.11 1.25 -4.03
CA SER A 169 7.40 0.83 -2.81
C SER A 169 8.42 0.71 -1.67
N ALA A 170 8.21 1.44 -0.58
CA ALA A 170 9.14 1.44 0.54
C ALA A 170 9.27 0.05 1.16
N LEU A 171 8.14 -0.64 1.34
CA LEU A 171 8.14 -2.01 1.88
C LEU A 171 8.85 -2.99 0.95
N ALA A 172 8.52 -2.96 -0.35
CA ALA A 172 9.11 -3.89 -1.31
C ALA A 172 10.61 -3.63 -1.52
N PHE A 173 11.04 -2.37 -1.51
CA PHE A 173 12.45 -2.00 -1.56
C PHE A 173 13.21 -2.56 -0.36
N TYR A 174 12.73 -2.32 0.87
CA TYR A 174 13.42 -2.83 2.06
C TYR A 174 13.45 -4.35 2.11
N PHE A 175 12.36 -5.02 1.71
CA PHE A 175 12.35 -6.47 1.52
C PHE A 175 13.41 -6.94 0.52
N GLY A 176 13.46 -6.35 -0.68
CA GLY A 176 14.41 -6.71 -1.72
C GLY A 176 15.86 -6.41 -1.32
N ARG A 177 16.09 -5.31 -0.60
CA ARG A 177 17.41 -4.92 -0.10
C ARG A 177 17.96 -5.94 0.88
N GLU A 178 17.15 -6.38 1.83
CA GLU A 178 17.57 -7.36 2.84
C GLU A 178 17.87 -8.72 2.20
N LEU A 179 17.07 -9.16 1.21
CA LEU A 179 17.38 -10.38 0.45
C LEU A 179 18.67 -10.24 -0.35
N PHE A 180 18.83 -9.12 -1.08
CA PHE A 180 20.03 -8.87 -1.88
C PHE A 180 21.29 -8.79 -1.01
N GLN A 181 21.23 -8.13 0.15
CA GLN A 181 22.35 -8.07 1.09
C GLN A 181 22.69 -9.43 1.68
N HIS A 182 21.69 -10.31 1.86
CA HIS A 182 21.88 -11.64 2.41
C HIS A 182 22.56 -12.60 1.42
N ASN A 183 22.20 -12.58 0.13
CA ASN A 183 22.67 -13.60 -0.83
C ASN A 183 23.29 -13.07 -2.14
N GLY A 184 23.30 -11.75 -2.37
CA GLY A 184 23.86 -11.12 -3.57
C GLY A 184 23.09 -11.38 -4.87
N VAL A 185 21.91 -12.00 -4.82
CA VAL A 185 21.12 -12.37 -6.00
C VAL A 185 20.29 -11.18 -6.47
N PRO A 186 20.27 -10.83 -7.78
CA PRO A 186 19.42 -9.76 -8.29
C PRO A 186 17.95 -9.93 -7.87
N VAL A 187 17.27 -8.82 -7.57
CA VAL A 187 15.88 -8.84 -7.11
C VAL A 187 15.02 -8.06 -8.09
N GLY A 188 14.02 -8.73 -8.67
CA GLY A 188 12.97 -8.11 -9.47
C GLY A 188 11.73 -7.87 -8.63
N ILE A 189 11.17 -6.67 -8.68
CA ILE A 189 9.93 -6.30 -7.99
C ILE A 189 8.88 -5.93 -9.04
N LEU A 190 7.83 -6.73 -9.16
CA LEU A 190 6.64 -6.41 -9.93
C LEU A 190 5.66 -5.71 -9.00
N ASN A 191 5.67 -4.38 -8.99
CA ASN A 191 4.81 -3.59 -8.10
C ASN A 191 3.49 -3.29 -8.78
N ASN A 192 2.43 -3.94 -8.31
CA ASN A 192 1.06 -3.72 -8.79
C ASN A 192 0.10 -3.31 -7.67
N ALA A 193 0.58 -2.83 -6.52
CA ALA A 193 -0.30 -2.41 -5.43
C ALA A 193 -1.17 -1.18 -5.78
N LEU A 194 -2.38 -1.12 -5.23
CA LEU A 194 -3.31 0.00 -5.46
C LEU A 194 -4.07 0.44 -4.20
N GLY A 195 -3.92 1.70 -3.83
CA GLY A 195 -4.51 2.31 -2.65
C GLY A 195 -6.03 2.15 -2.52
N GLY A 196 -6.44 1.61 -1.37
CA GLY A 196 -7.84 1.42 -0.98
C GLY A 196 -8.52 0.20 -1.59
N SER A 197 -7.82 -0.62 -2.40
CA SER A 197 -8.43 -1.80 -3.00
C SER A 197 -8.76 -2.87 -1.94
N PRO A 198 -9.99 -3.41 -1.91
CA PRO A 198 -10.33 -4.59 -1.12
C PRO A 198 -9.90 -5.88 -1.84
N VAL A 199 -9.82 -6.99 -1.11
CA VAL A 199 -9.36 -8.30 -1.64
C VAL A 199 -10.15 -8.76 -2.87
N GLU A 200 -11.46 -8.52 -2.92
CA GLU A 200 -12.31 -8.94 -4.03
C GLU A 200 -12.02 -8.25 -5.38
N ALA A 201 -11.37 -7.08 -5.36
CA ALA A 201 -10.90 -6.40 -6.58
C ALA A 201 -9.80 -7.20 -7.30
N TRP A 202 -9.07 -8.03 -6.54
CA TRP A 202 -7.93 -8.84 -6.95
C TRP A 202 -8.27 -10.30 -7.28
N MET A 203 -9.55 -10.66 -7.21
CA MET A 203 -10.03 -12.00 -7.49
C MET A 203 -10.47 -12.12 -8.95
N SER A 204 -10.10 -13.22 -9.62
CA SER A 204 -10.63 -13.53 -10.95
C SER A 204 -12.13 -13.85 -10.90
N GLU A 205 -12.78 -13.88 -12.05
CA GLU A 205 -14.19 -14.32 -12.13
C GLU A 205 -14.36 -15.76 -11.62
N GLN A 206 -13.34 -16.61 -11.76
CA GLN A 206 -13.36 -17.97 -11.23
C GLN A 206 -13.26 -17.98 -9.69
N ALA A 207 -12.34 -17.20 -9.13
CA ALA A 207 -12.21 -17.05 -7.67
C ALA A 207 -13.46 -16.43 -7.02
N LEU A 208 -14.20 -15.60 -7.77
CA LEU A 208 -15.43 -14.95 -7.29
C LEU A 208 -16.67 -15.85 -7.37
N GLN A 209 -16.64 -17.02 -8.01
CA GLN A 209 -17.82 -17.91 -8.10
C GLN A 209 -18.43 -18.28 -6.75
N PRO A 210 -17.66 -18.58 -5.69
CA PRO A 210 -18.20 -18.84 -4.35
C PRO A 210 -18.80 -17.61 -3.66
N PHE A 211 -18.61 -16.41 -4.22
CA PHE A 211 -19.03 -15.12 -3.66
C PHE A 211 -19.99 -14.41 -4.64
N PRO A 212 -21.21 -14.95 -4.85
CA PRO A 212 -22.09 -14.52 -5.94
C PRO A 212 -22.49 -13.04 -5.87
N GLU A 213 -22.60 -12.45 -4.68
CA GLU A 213 -22.86 -11.02 -4.51
C GLU A 213 -21.71 -10.15 -5.03
N ALA A 214 -20.47 -10.50 -4.68
CA ALA A 214 -19.28 -9.79 -5.17
C ALA A 214 -19.11 -9.99 -6.68
N LEU A 215 -19.35 -11.19 -7.19
CA LEU A 215 -19.31 -11.46 -8.63
C LEU A 215 -20.37 -10.64 -9.39
N ALA A 216 -21.61 -10.61 -8.88
CA ALA A 216 -22.69 -9.83 -9.47
C ALA A 216 -22.36 -8.33 -9.46
N GLU A 217 -21.78 -7.81 -8.38
CA GLU A 217 -21.33 -6.43 -8.30
C GLU A 217 -20.27 -6.11 -9.35
N GLY A 218 -19.21 -6.93 -9.47
CA GLY A 218 -18.16 -6.73 -10.46
C GLY A 218 -18.69 -6.77 -11.90
N LYS A 219 -19.66 -7.65 -12.19
CA LYS A 219 -20.28 -7.78 -13.53
C LYS A 219 -21.02 -6.53 -13.99
N LYS A 220 -21.57 -5.72 -13.09
CA LYS A 220 -22.23 -4.45 -13.45
C LYS A 220 -21.28 -3.52 -14.20
N PHE A 221 -20.01 -3.49 -13.78
CA PHE A 221 -18.99 -2.60 -14.35
C PHE A 221 -18.43 -3.09 -15.70
N ARG A 222 -18.98 -4.15 -16.29
CA ARG A 222 -18.74 -4.47 -17.71
C ARG A 222 -19.40 -3.49 -18.67
N ASP A 223 -20.43 -2.79 -18.21
CA ASP A 223 -21.12 -1.76 -18.98
C ASP A 223 -20.35 -0.43 -18.89
N ASP A 224 -19.72 -0.03 -20.00
CA ASP A 224 -19.00 1.24 -20.10
C ASP A 224 -19.94 2.44 -19.88
N LYS A 225 -21.23 2.33 -20.22
CA LYS A 225 -22.19 3.41 -20.01
C LYS A 225 -22.44 3.63 -18.52
N LEU A 226 -22.51 2.54 -17.74
CA LEU A 226 -22.61 2.63 -16.28
C LEU A 226 -21.37 3.30 -15.70
N ILE A 227 -20.17 2.89 -16.14
CA ILE A 227 -18.90 3.51 -15.70
C ILE A 227 -18.89 5.01 -16.03
N GLN A 228 -19.24 5.38 -17.25
CA GLN A 228 -19.28 6.79 -17.69
C GLN A 228 -20.30 7.59 -16.89
N SER A 229 -21.50 7.05 -16.67
CA SER A 229 -22.55 7.66 -15.86
C SER A 229 -22.10 7.92 -14.42
N ILE A 230 -21.53 6.92 -13.76
CA ILE A 230 -21.04 7.04 -12.38
C ILE A 230 -19.89 8.05 -12.32
N SER A 231 -18.94 7.97 -13.25
CA SER A 231 -17.79 8.87 -13.29
C SER A 231 -18.22 10.32 -13.52
N ALA A 232 -19.19 10.56 -14.41
CA ALA A 232 -19.75 11.88 -14.65
C ALA A 232 -20.53 12.40 -13.44
N ALA A 233 -21.31 11.54 -12.77
CA ALA A 233 -22.06 11.90 -11.57
C ALA A 233 -21.12 12.24 -10.40
N ASP A 234 -20.12 11.41 -10.12
CA ASP A 234 -19.13 11.66 -9.07
C ASP A 234 -18.32 12.93 -9.37
N LYS A 235 -17.88 13.13 -10.62
CA LYS A 235 -17.21 14.38 -11.05
C LYS A 235 -18.11 15.60 -10.85
N SER A 236 -19.34 15.58 -11.36
CA SER A 236 -20.27 16.70 -11.26
C SER A 236 -20.62 17.03 -9.80
N LYS A 237 -20.81 16.01 -8.96
CA LYS A 237 -21.05 16.15 -7.52
C LYS A 237 -19.88 16.85 -6.84
N ASN A 238 -18.65 16.40 -7.09
CA ASN A 238 -17.44 17.01 -6.52
C ASN A 238 -17.25 18.45 -7.01
N GLU A 239 -17.34 18.70 -8.33
CA GLU A 239 -17.22 20.03 -8.91
C GLU A 239 -18.26 21.00 -8.35
N GLN A 240 -19.51 20.55 -8.18
CA GLN A 240 -20.57 21.34 -7.58
C GLN A 240 -20.27 21.66 -6.11
N TRP A 241 -19.86 20.67 -5.32
CA TRP A 241 -19.61 20.82 -3.89
C TRP A 241 -18.40 21.72 -3.60
N TYR A 242 -17.24 21.43 -4.21
CA TYR A 242 -16.04 22.24 -4.05
C TYR A 242 -16.20 23.62 -4.67
N GLY A 243 -16.82 23.72 -5.85
CA GLY A 243 -17.07 25.00 -6.52
C GLY A 243 -18.04 25.89 -5.75
N ASP A 244 -19.06 25.33 -5.10
CA ASP A 244 -19.96 26.08 -4.21
C ASP A 244 -19.22 26.64 -2.99
N LEU A 245 -18.39 25.80 -2.34
CA LEU A 245 -17.55 26.27 -1.24
C LEU A 245 -16.60 27.37 -1.68
N GLN A 246 -15.94 27.24 -2.83
CA GLN A 246 -15.02 28.26 -3.33
C GLN A 246 -15.73 29.59 -3.60
N ARG A 247 -16.94 29.57 -4.20
CA ARG A 247 -17.73 30.79 -4.46
C ARG A 247 -18.25 31.45 -3.19
N ARG A 248 -18.55 30.67 -2.15
CA ARG A 248 -19.08 31.17 -0.87
C ARG A 248 -17.99 31.46 0.16
N ASP A 249 -16.72 31.24 -0.15
CA ASP A 249 -15.60 31.47 0.74
C ASP A 249 -15.19 32.96 0.73
N PRO A 250 -15.57 33.77 1.74
CA PRO A 250 -15.15 35.17 1.84
C PRO A 250 -13.63 35.32 1.95
N GLY A 251 -12.90 34.28 2.39
CA GLY A 251 -11.44 34.29 2.42
C GLY A 251 -10.79 34.33 1.04
N LEU A 252 -11.51 33.88 0.02
CA LEU A 252 -11.09 33.99 -1.38
C LEU A 252 -11.77 35.15 -2.11
N THR A 253 -13.02 35.47 -1.77
CA THR A 253 -13.89 36.32 -2.58
C THR A 253 -14.09 37.75 -2.07
N SER A 254 -13.72 38.03 -0.82
CA SER A 254 -13.84 39.39 -0.27
C SER A 254 -12.83 40.36 -0.90
N LYS A 255 -13.09 41.66 -0.76
CA LYS A 255 -12.20 42.73 -1.26
C LYS A 255 -10.76 42.60 -0.73
N THR A 256 -10.63 42.14 0.51
CA THR A 256 -9.34 41.85 1.15
C THR A 256 -9.30 40.36 1.46
N PRO A 257 -8.69 39.52 0.61
CA PRO A 257 -8.61 38.09 0.82
C PRO A 257 -7.99 37.74 2.18
N TRP A 258 -8.39 36.61 2.77
CA TRP A 258 -7.96 36.24 4.11
C TRP A 258 -6.53 35.73 4.21
N TYR A 259 -5.83 35.58 3.08
CA TYR A 259 -4.39 35.41 3.04
C TYR A 259 -3.62 36.73 2.95
N SER A 260 -4.30 37.89 2.87
CA SER A 260 -3.67 39.21 2.81
C SER A 260 -3.07 39.63 4.16
N GLU A 261 -1.90 40.26 4.10
CA GLU A 261 -1.24 40.89 5.25
C GLU A 261 -2.03 42.06 5.83
N THR A 262 -2.91 42.68 5.01
CA THR A 262 -3.68 43.87 5.40
C THR A 262 -5.06 43.53 5.97
N LEU A 263 -5.42 42.25 6.10
CA LEU A 263 -6.67 41.86 6.75
C LEU A 263 -6.57 42.11 8.27
N ASP A 264 -7.56 42.83 8.82
CA ASP A 264 -7.79 42.86 10.26
C ASP A 264 -8.48 41.58 10.74
N ASP A 265 -7.74 40.74 11.45
CA ASP A 265 -8.19 39.47 12.04
C ASP A 265 -8.37 39.57 13.57
N SER A 266 -8.40 40.77 14.15
CA SER A 266 -8.52 40.98 15.60
C SER A 266 -9.77 40.34 16.21
N SER A 267 -10.87 40.28 15.45
CA SER A 267 -12.14 39.66 15.84
C SER A 267 -12.20 38.14 15.64
N TRP A 268 -11.16 37.53 15.07
CA TRP A 268 -11.13 36.08 14.83
C TRP A 268 -10.98 35.31 16.14
N GLN A 269 -11.59 34.12 16.17
CA GLN A 269 -11.53 33.21 17.31
C GLN A 269 -10.11 32.69 17.48
N ASN A 270 -9.76 32.27 18.70
CA ASN A 270 -8.47 31.63 18.94
C ASN A 270 -8.58 30.12 18.69
N PHE A 271 -7.50 29.52 18.19
CA PHE A 271 -7.38 28.09 17.96
C PHE A 271 -5.98 27.63 18.36
N SER A 272 -5.88 26.51 19.07
CA SER A 272 -4.60 25.94 19.47
C SER A 272 -4.10 24.98 18.38
N VAL A 273 -2.87 25.17 17.92
CA VAL A 273 -2.17 24.25 17.01
C VAL A 273 -1.09 23.47 17.78
N PRO A 274 -1.02 22.13 17.66
CA PRO A 274 -2.04 21.26 17.06
C PRO A 274 -3.34 21.23 17.87
N GLY A 275 -4.41 20.77 17.24
CA GLY A 275 -5.73 20.74 17.86
C GLY A 275 -6.84 20.41 16.87
N PHE A 276 -8.03 20.13 17.39
CA PHE A 276 -9.23 19.87 16.59
C PHE A 276 -10.32 20.87 16.92
N ARG A 277 -11.22 21.09 15.96
CA ARG A 277 -12.49 21.76 16.26
C ARG A 277 -13.29 20.90 17.25
N PRO A 278 -13.99 21.52 18.23
CA PRO A 278 -14.74 20.78 19.24
C PRO A 278 -15.97 20.08 18.66
N GLU A 279 -16.63 20.72 17.69
CA GLU A 279 -17.85 20.21 17.06
C GLU A 279 -17.55 19.67 15.65
N PRO A 280 -18.29 18.63 15.20
CA PRO A 280 -18.25 18.18 13.81
C PRO A 280 -18.47 19.34 12.83
N PHE A 281 -17.65 19.40 11.78
CA PHE A 281 -17.64 20.50 10.84
C PHE A 281 -17.42 20.02 9.42
N THR A 282 -18.21 20.57 8.49
CA THR A 282 -18.04 20.37 7.05
C THR A 282 -18.10 21.72 6.35
N GLY A 283 -17.13 21.97 5.47
CA GLY A 283 -16.97 23.21 4.75
C GLY A 283 -15.55 23.74 4.84
N VAL A 284 -15.40 25.07 4.86
CA VAL A 284 -14.10 25.74 4.83
C VAL A 284 -13.92 26.62 6.05
N TRP A 285 -12.72 26.55 6.63
CA TRP A 285 -12.28 27.40 7.72
C TRP A 285 -10.83 27.78 7.52
N TRP A 286 -10.45 28.91 8.09
CA TRP A 286 -9.14 29.50 7.91
C TRP A 286 -8.43 29.65 9.23
N LEU A 287 -7.10 29.49 9.17
CA LEU A 287 -6.18 29.75 10.26
C LEU A 287 -5.19 30.82 9.83
N ARG A 288 -4.82 31.72 10.76
CA ARG A 288 -3.83 32.78 10.54
C ARG A 288 -2.86 32.86 11.71
N LYS A 289 -1.58 33.03 11.40
CA LYS A 289 -0.51 33.23 12.39
C LYS A 289 0.55 34.18 11.84
N THR A 290 0.94 35.13 12.67
CA THR A 290 2.13 35.94 12.43
C THR A 290 3.34 35.34 13.15
N VAL A 291 4.48 35.39 12.47
CA VAL A 291 5.80 35.03 13.00
C VAL A 291 6.78 36.17 12.71
N GLU A 292 7.67 36.43 13.66
CA GLU A 292 8.77 37.39 13.49
C GLU A 292 10.04 36.63 13.08
N LEU A 293 10.67 37.06 11.99
CA LEU A 293 11.91 36.48 11.49
C LEU A 293 13.03 37.50 11.48
N THR A 294 14.22 37.11 11.93
CA THR A 294 15.43 37.88 11.64
C THR A 294 15.73 37.83 10.13
N ALA A 295 16.57 38.76 9.65
CA ALA A 295 17.02 38.73 8.24
C ALA A 295 17.70 37.40 7.87
N ALA A 296 18.47 36.81 8.80
CA ALA A 296 19.09 35.51 8.60
C ALA A 296 18.05 34.39 8.50
N GLN A 297 17.09 34.33 9.43
CA GLN A 297 16.02 33.32 9.39
C GLN A 297 15.18 33.41 8.11
N ALA A 298 14.80 34.62 7.70
CA ALA A 298 14.05 34.83 6.46
C ALA A 298 14.85 34.42 5.22
N ALA A 299 16.16 34.67 5.22
CA ALA A 299 17.06 34.31 4.13
C ALA A 299 17.38 32.81 4.10
N GLU A 300 17.35 32.10 5.23
CA GLU A 300 17.70 30.67 5.36
C GLU A 300 16.51 29.71 5.29
N ALA A 301 15.32 30.13 5.70
CA ALA A 301 14.15 29.25 5.74
C ALA A 301 13.81 28.68 4.36
N ARG A 302 13.61 27.35 4.30
CA ARG A 302 13.29 26.61 3.06
C ARG A 302 12.08 25.69 3.20
N ILE A 303 11.64 25.41 4.42
CA ILE A 303 10.63 24.40 4.69
C ILE A 303 9.55 24.98 5.61
N LEU A 304 8.30 24.67 5.30
CA LEU A 304 7.16 24.81 6.19
C LEU A 304 6.61 23.42 6.54
N ARG A 305 6.55 23.13 7.84
CA ARG A 305 5.92 21.94 8.41
C ARG A 305 4.61 22.31 9.11
N LEU A 306 3.54 21.63 8.72
CA LEU A 306 2.20 21.81 9.31
C LEU A 306 1.57 20.47 9.71
N GLY A 307 2.39 19.53 10.16
CA GLY A 307 1.97 18.20 10.60
C GLY A 307 1.09 17.49 9.57
N SER A 308 -0.05 16.96 10.02
CA SER A 308 -1.10 16.44 9.14
C SER A 308 -2.42 17.11 9.48
N ILE A 309 -3.19 17.48 8.46
CA ILE A 309 -4.42 18.27 8.57
C ILE A 309 -5.59 17.41 8.09
N VAL A 310 -6.71 17.44 8.80
CA VAL A 310 -7.95 16.75 8.43
C VAL A 310 -8.92 17.79 7.87
N ASP A 311 -9.31 17.81 6.59
CA ASP A 311 -8.97 16.85 5.53
C ASP A 311 -7.92 17.37 4.54
N ALA A 312 -8.12 18.57 3.99
CA ALA A 312 -7.29 19.14 2.94
C ALA A 312 -6.91 20.59 3.27
N ASP A 313 -5.80 21.05 2.72
CA ASP A 313 -5.30 22.40 2.95
C ASP A 313 -4.72 23.08 1.71
N GLU A 314 -4.86 24.42 1.67
CA GLU A 314 -4.03 25.32 0.87
C GLU A 314 -3.34 26.31 1.80
N VAL A 315 -2.05 26.56 1.56
CA VAL A 315 -1.21 27.38 2.45
C VAL A 315 -0.65 28.58 1.74
N TYR A 316 -0.71 29.72 2.42
CA TYR A 316 -0.26 31.01 1.93
C TYR A 316 0.73 31.63 2.91
N ILE A 317 1.79 32.23 2.37
CA ILE A 317 2.74 33.06 3.12
C ILE A 317 2.78 34.44 2.47
N ASN A 318 2.54 35.50 3.26
CA ASN A 318 2.54 36.89 2.78
C ASN A 318 1.71 37.08 1.50
N GLY A 319 0.53 36.44 1.47
CA GLY A 319 -0.42 36.47 0.36
C GLY A 319 -0.07 35.60 -0.86
N LYS A 320 1.06 34.88 -0.87
CA LYS A 320 1.43 33.95 -1.95
C LYS A 320 1.14 32.51 -1.52
N GLN A 321 0.46 31.74 -2.38
CA GLN A 321 0.27 30.31 -2.13
C GLN A 321 1.62 29.58 -2.24
N VAL A 322 1.96 28.77 -1.23
CA VAL A 322 3.23 28.03 -1.14
C VAL A 322 3.05 26.51 -1.15
N GLY A 323 1.82 26.01 -0.99
CA GLY A 323 1.56 24.58 -0.96
C GLY A 323 0.09 24.22 -0.89
N ASN A 324 -0.21 22.96 -1.17
CA ASN A 324 -1.51 22.35 -0.97
C ASN A 324 -1.39 20.83 -0.78
N THR A 325 -2.30 20.26 0.01
CA THR A 325 -2.47 18.81 0.17
C THR A 325 -3.97 18.49 0.18
N THR A 326 -4.39 17.50 -0.59
CA THR A 326 -5.83 17.29 -0.91
C THR A 326 -6.54 16.27 -0.03
N TYR A 327 -5.84 15.64 0.92
CA TYR A 327 -6.41 14.64 1.83
C TYR A 327 -5.57 14.46 3.10
N MET A 328 -6.09 13.74 4.10
CA MET A 328 -5.58 13.84 5.48
C MET A 328 -4.22 13.21 5.76
N TYR A 329 -3.81 12.17 5.01
CA TYR A 329 -2.69 11.33 5.42
C TYR A 329 -1.28 11.88 5.14
N PRO A 330 -0.98 12.59 4.02
CA PRO A 330 0.38 13.07 3.77
C PRO A 330 0.84 14.07 4.82
N PRO A 331 2.06 13.95 5.35
CA PRO A 331 2.67 15.02 6.12
C PRO A 331 2.78 16.31 5.27
N ARG A 332 2.43 17.45 5.85
CA ARG A 332 2.53 18.77 5.23
C ARG A 332 3.96 19.23 5.36
N ARG A 333 4.73 19.07 4.29
CA ARG A 333 6.08 19.58 4.13
C ARG A 333 6.14 20.35 2.82
N TYR A 334 6.08 21.66 2.90
CA TYR A 334 6.11 22.54 1.74
C TYR A 334 7.48 23.18 1.61
N GLU A 335 8.09 23.02 0.44
CA GLU A 335 9.29 23.76 0.08
C GLU A 335 8.93 25.22 -0.22
N LEU A 336 9.64 26.13 0.42
CA LEU A 336 9.34 27.55 0.36
C LEU A 336 10.11 28.21 -0.80
N PRO A 337 9.41 28.89 -1.73
CA PRO A 337 10.08 29.65 -2.77
C PRO A 337 10.97 30.76 -2.18
N ALA A 338 12.11 31.01 -2.83
CA ALA A 338 12.99 32.10 -2.44
C ALA A 338 12.25 33.46 -2.47
N GLY A 339 12.46 34.28 -1.45
CA GLY A 339 11.85 35.62 -1.34
C GLY A 339 10.37 35.64 -0.94
N VAL A 340 9.78 34.50 -0.54
CA VAL A 340 8.43 34.48 0.04
C VAL A 340 8.42 35.03 1.47
N LEU A 341 9.52 34.86 2.21
CA LEU A 341 9.71 35.37 3.56
C LEU A 341 10.52 36.67 3.56
N LYS A 342 10.28 37.52 4.56
CA LYS A 342 10.98 38.79 4.78
C LYS A 342 11.45 38.93 6.23
N ALA A 343 12.44 39.79 6.47
CA ALA A 343 12.79 40.18 7.83
C ALA A 343 11.61 40.90 8.50
N GLY A 344 11.41 40.65 9.79
CA GLY A 344 10.26 41.13 10.57
C GLY A 344 9.04 40.21 10.43
N THR A 345 7.86 40.82 10.44
CA THR A 345 6.58 40.11 10.46
C THR A 345 6.31 39.37 9.14
N ASN A 346 5.94 38.09 9.26
CA ASN A 346 5.42 37.27 8.17
C ASN A 346 4.08 36.68 8.57
N LEU A 347 3.13 36.69 7.65
CA LEU A 347 1.83 36.05 7.81
C LEU A 347 1.84 34.66 7.18
N ILE A 348 1.39 33.67 7.94
CA ILE A 348 1.01 32.35 7.46
C ILE A 348 -0.51 32.25 7.54
N ALA A 349 -1.16 31.92 6.43
CA ALA A 349 -2.58 31.63 6.37
C ALA A 349 -2.81 30.22 5.81
N VAL A 350 -3.67 29.45 6.46
CA VAL A 350 -4.01 28.08 6.05
C VAL A 350 -5.51 28.03 5.82
N ARG A 351 -5.90 27.71 4.60
CA ARG A 351 -7.28 27.39 4.24
C ARG A 351 -7.46 25.89 4.42
N VAL A 352 -8.39 25.48 5.27
CA VAL A 352 -8.69 24.07 5.53
C VAL A 352 -10.07 23.74 4.98
N THR A 353 -10.13 22.72 4.12
CA THR A 353 -11.38 22.16 3.62
C THR A 353 -11.65 20.83 4.34
N SER A 354 -12.79 20.74 5.01
CA SER A 354 -13.29 19.53 5.68
C SER A 354 -14.47 18.96 4.90
N THR A 355 -14.37 17.69 4.51
CA THR A 355 -15.40 17.02 3.71
C THR A 355 -16.47 16.36 4.58
N ASN A 356 -16.14 16.01 5.82
CA ASN A 356 -17.06 15.46 6.82
C ASN A 356 -16.47 15.52 8.24
N GLY A 357 -17.32 15.63 9.26
CA GLY A 357 -16.98 15.23 10.63
C GLY A 357 -15.86 16.02 11.32
N LYS A 358 -14.89 15.30 11.92
CA LYS A 358 -13.80 15.84 12.75
C LYS A 358 -12.74 16.49 11.85
N THR A 359 -12.37 17.74 12.12
CA THR A 359 -11.34 18.47 11.35
C THR A 359 -10.39 19.23 12.28
N GLY A 360 -9.11 19.29 11.91
CA GLY A 360 -8.06 19.82 12.76
C GLY A 360 -6.65 19.52 12.25
N LEU A 361 -5.67 19.82 13.10
CA LEU A 361 -4.24 19.58 12.88
C LEU A 361 -3.78 18.55 13.90
N LEU A 362 -3.27 17.42 13.43
CA LEU A 362 -2.99 16.23 14.24
C LEU A 362 -1.90 16.50 15.30
N PRO A 363 -2.15 16.17 16.58
CA PRO A 363 -1.10 16.12 17.59
C PRO A 363 0.05 15.17 17.21
N ASP A 364 1.19 15.34 17.87
CA ASP A 364 2.42 14.53 17.70
C ASP A 364 3.09 14.62 16.32
N LYS A 365 2.62 15.53 15.45
CA LYS A 365 3.25 15.86 14.17
C LYS A 365 4.06 17.17 14.28
N PRO A 366 5.08 17.40 13.43
CA PRO A 366 5.91 18.61 13.53
C PRO A 366 5.23 19.85 12.92
N TYR A 367 5.31 20.97 13.64
CA TYR A 367 4.79 22.28 13.23
C TYR A 367 5.88 23.34 13.39
N TRP A 368 6.50 23.76 12.28
CA TRP A 368 7.57 24.75 12.29
C TRP A 368 7.82 25.35 10.90
N ILE A 369 8.50 26.49 10.84
CA ILE A 369 9.02 27.10 9.61
C ILE A 369 10.53 27.35 9.75
N GLY A 370 11.32 27.11 8.70
CA GLY A 370 12.78 27.27 8.77
C GLY A 370 13.54 26.23 7.98
N THR A 371 14.55 25.65 8.61
CA THR A 371 15.31 24.48 8.15
C THR A 371 15.25 23.39 9.21
N ASP A 372 15.61 22.16 8.87
CA ASP A 372 15.67 21.07 9.86
C ASP A 372 16.65 21.38 11.00
N ALA A 373 17.73 22.13 10.71
CA ALA A 373 18.72 22.55 11.70
C ALA A 373 18.27 23.75 12.57
N ASN A 374 17.48 24.68 11.99
CA ASN A 374 17.03 25.90 12.64
C ASN A 374 15.50 26.06 12.52
N PRO A 375 14.70 25.21 13.20
CA PRO A 375 13.24 25.29 13.14
C PRO A 375 12.69 26.40 14.04
N LEU A 376 11.77 27.22 13.51
CA LEU A 376 10.95 28.12 14.32
C LEU A 376 9.58 27.46 14.59
N PRO A 377 9.23 27.16 15.85
CA PRO A 377 7.97 26.50 16.18
C PRO A 377 6.74 27.27 15.72
N LEU A 378 5.74 26.53 15.23
CA LEU A 378 4.43 27.04 14.82
C LEU A 378 3.29 26.56 15.74
N THR A 379 3.61 25.89 16.83
CA THR A 379 2.62 25.48 17.84
C THR A 379 2.10 26.67 18.66
N GLY A 380 0.97 26.48 19.33
CA GLY A 380 0.34 27.48 20.19
C GLY A 380 -0.86 28.17 19.54
N GLN A 381 -1.09 29.43 19.89
CA GLN A 381 -2.31 30.15 19.52
C GLN A 381 -2.25 30.71 18.10
N TRP A 382 -3.28 30.36 17.31
CA TRP A 382 -3.57 30.86 15.98
C TRP A 382 -4.93 31.57 15.99
N LYS A 383 -5.14 32.44 15.01
CA LYS A 383 -6.46 33.00 14.71
C LYS A 383 -7.22 32.07 13.80
N MET A 384 -8.52 31.93 14.02
CA MET A 384 -9.40 31.03 13.29
C MET A 384 -10.71 31.72 12.91
N GLN A 385 -11.16 31.50 11.67
CA GLN A 385 -12.47 31.93 11.21
C GLN A 385 -13.14 30.88 10.32
N THR A 386 -14.45 30.73 10.46
CA THR A 386 -15.25 29.90 9.54
C THR A 386 -15.59 30.70 8.29
N ALA A 387 -15.26 30.17 7.11
CA ALA A 387 -15.57 30.80 5.83
C ALA A 387 -16.94 30.38 5.29
N ALA A 388 -17.17 29.07 5.19
CA ALA A 388 -18.39 28.53 4.60
C ALA A 388 -18.72 27.18 5.22
N LEU A 389 -20.00 26.97 5.52
CA LEU A 389 -20.54 25.65 5.88
C LEU A 389 -21.05 24.91 4.64
N ALA A 390 -20.97 23.59 4.66
CA ALA A 390 -21.57 22.72 3.66
C ALA A 390 -22.18 21.47 4.32
N LYS A 391 -23.02 20.77 3.57
CA LYS A 391 -23.41 19.39 3.90
C LYS A 391 -22.22 18.46 3.65
N ASN A 392 -22.16 17.32 4.33
CA ASN A 392 -21.15 16.27 4.09
C ASN A 392 -21.04 15.98 2.59
N LEU A 393 -19.81 15.93 2.09
CA LEU A 393 -19.53 15.49 0.73
C LEU A 393 -19.89 14.00 0.65
N PRO A 394 -20.84 13.58 -0.20
CA PRO A 394 -21.12 12.17 -0.37
C PRO A 394 -19.89 11.49 -1.00
N GLY A 395 -19.51 10.33 -0.47
CA GLY A 395 -18.36 9.56 -0.96
C GLY A 395 -18.46 9.22 -2.45
N ASP A 396 -17.31 9.01 -3.09
CA ASP A 396 -17.25 8.52 -4.47
C ASP A 396 -17.51 7.02 -4.53
N THR A 397 -17.93 6.55 -5.70
CA THR A 397 -18.25 5.13 -5.92
C THR A 397 -17.00 4.25 -5.98
N PHE A 398 -15.83 4.85 -6.19
CA PHE A 398 -14.52 4.22 -6.37
C PHE A 398 -14.59 2.98 -7.29
N ILE A 399 -14.91 3.20 -8.56
CA ILE A 399 -15.06 2.13 -9.57
C ILE A 399 -13.88 1.16 -9.56
N ARG A 400 -12.65 1.66 -9.43
CA ARG A 400 -11.42 0.85 -9.41
C ARG A 400 -11.33 -0.16 -8.25
N TRP A 401 -12.12 -0.02 -7.19
CA TRP A 401 -12.16 -0.95 -6.05
C TRP A 401 -13.19 -2.05 -6.21
N LYS A 402 -13.99 -2.01 -7.29
CA LYS A 402 -15.03 -3.00 -7.53
C LYS A 402 -14.40 -4.36 -7.84
N PRO A 403 -15.09 -5.47 -7.49
CA PRO A 403 -14.58 -6.82 -7.69
C PRO A 403 -14.13 -7.06 -9.13
N LEU A 404 -13.19 -7.98 -9.36
CA LEU A 404 -12.69 -8.41 -10.68
C LEU A 404 -11.76 -7.43 -11.41
N GLY A 405 -11.96 -6.11 -11.26
CA GLY A 405 -11.33 -5.11 -12.11
C GLY A 405 -9.80 -5.09 -12.07
N LEU A 406 -9.21 -5.20 -10.87
CA LEU A 406 -7.75 -5.11 -10.68
C LEU A 406 -7.06 -6.43 -11.00
N TYR A 407 -7.68 -7.58 -10.73
CA TYR A 407 -7.18 -8.86 -11.20
C TYR A 407 -6.94 -8.83 -12.71
N ASN A 408 -7.97 -8.44 -13.46
CA ASN A 408 -7.91 -8.45 -14.92
C ASN A 408 -6.90 -7.43 -15.47
N GLY A 409 -6.84 -6.25 -14.86
CA GLY A 409 -6.04 -5.14 -15.39
C GLY A 409 -4.58 -5.13 -14.93
N LEU A 410 -4.33 -5.37 -13.65
CA LEU A 410 -3.01 -5.21 -13.01
C LEU A 410 -2.29 -6.54 -12.78
N LEU A 411 -3.03 -7.63 -12.52
CA LEU A 411 -2.41 -8.91 -12.19
C LEU A 411 -2.28 -9.84 -13.39
N ALA A 412 -3.33 -9.99 -14.18
CA ALA A 412 -3.39 -11.01 -15.23
C ALA A 412 -2.20 -11.00 -16.20
N PRO A 413 -1.67 -9.84 -16.66
CA PRO A 413 -0.48 -9.85 -17.50
C PRO A 413 0.77 -10.39 -16.80
N LEU A 414 0.89 -10.25 -15.47
CA LEU A 414 2.01 -10.77 -14.68
C LEU A 414 2.03 -12.30 -14.62
N THR A 415 0.89 -12.98 -14.79
CA THR A 415 0.79 -14.44 -14.67
C THR A 415 1.43 -15.19 -15.84
N SER A 416 2.01 -14.47 -16.80
CA SER A 416 2.79 -15.02 -17.91
C SER A 416 4.30 -15.04 -17.64
N LEU A 417 4.76 -14.47 -16.51
CA LEU A 417 6.15 -14.48 -16.10
C LEU A 417 6.34 -15.31 -14.82
N PRO A 418 7.31 -16.25 -14.76
CA PRO A 418 7.61 -16.97 -13.54
C PRO A 418 8.09 -16.05 -12.42
N ILE A 419 7.79 -16.41 -11.18
CA ILE A 419 8.11 -15.62 -9.98
C ILE A 419 8.63 -16.51 -8.86
N LYS A 420 9.43 -15.94 -7.96
CA LYS A 420 9.83 -16.57 -6.70
C LYS A 420 8.69 -16.59 -5.69
N GLY A 421 7.87 -15.53 -5.63
CA GLY A 421 6.78 -15.42 -4.66
C GLY A 421 6.04 -14.09 -4.69
N VAL A 422 5.10 -13.93 -3.77
CA VAL A 422 4.29 -12.73 -3.58
C VAL A 422 4.54 -12.16 -2.19
N ILE A 423 4.69 -10.84 -2.09
CA ILE A 423 4.53 -10.09 -0.85
C ILE A 423 3.24 -9.27 -0.93
N TRP A 424 2.42 -9.36 0.12
CA TRP A 424 1.09 -8.79 0.16
C TRP A 424 0.86 -7.94 1.41
N TYR A 425 0.40 -6.70 1.23
CA TYR A 425 -0.03 -5.87 2.36
C TYR A 425 -1.37 -5.21 2.06
N GLN A 426 -2.42 -5.83 2.60
CA GLN A 426 -3.80 -5.38 2.48
C GLN A 426 -4.64 -5.90 3.62
N GLY A 427 -5.69 -5.15 3.91
CA GLY A 427 -6.79 -5.56 4.77
C GLY A 427 -7.64 -4.38 5.19
N GLU A 428 -7.10 -3.16 5.24
CA GLU A 428 -7.75 -1.99 5.82
C GLU A 428 -9.11 -1.69 5.17
N SER A 429 -9.23 -1.85 3.85
CA SER A 429 -10.50 -1.69 3.12
C SER A 429 -11.52 -2.81 3.38
N ASN A 430 -11.11 -3.91 3.99
CA ASN A 430 -11.97 -5.03 4.38
C ASN A 430 -12.25 -5.10 5.88
N VAL A 431 -11.78 -4.13 6.69
CA VAL A 431 -12.04 -4.10 8.15
C VAL A 431 -13.54 -4.18 8.45
N GLY A 432 -14.37 -3.42 7.72
CA GLY A 432 -15.84 -3.48 7.91
C GLY A 432 -16.48 -4.82 7.51
N ALA A 433 -15.77 -5.69 6.81
CA ALA A 433 -16.24 -6.99 6.32
C ALA A 433 -15.27 -8.13 6.72
N TYR A 434 -14.55 -7.99 7.83
CA TYR A 434 -13.45 -8.87 8.21
C TYR A 434 -13.85 -10.35 8.32
N ALA A 435 -15.11 -10.63 8.69
CA ALA A 435 -15.63 -11.99 8.81
C ALA A 435 -15.58 -12.79 7.50
N GLN A 436 -15.56 -12.12 6.34
CA GLN A 436 -15.45 -12.77 5.02
C GLN A 436 -14.02 -12.78 4.48
N TYR A 437 -13.08 -12.12 5.17
CA TYR A 437 -11.74 -11.86 4.66
C TYR A 437 -10.96 -13.15 4.45
N GLN A 438 -10.91 -14.04 5.45
CA GLN A 438 -10.17 -15.31 5.36
C GLN A 438 -10.57 -16.09 4.10
N GLN A 439 -11.86 -16.36 3.93
CA GLN A 439 -12.36 -17.16 2.80
C GLN A 439 -12.03 -16.52 1.44
N ARG A 440 -12.16 -15.19 1.31
CA ARG A 440 -11.84 -14.48 0.07
C ARG A 440 -10.34 -14.48 -0.22
N PHE A 441 -9.53 -14.22 0.81
CA PHE A 441 -8.09 -14.12 0.68
C PHE A 441 -7.46 -15.47 0.34
N THR A 442 -7.88 -16.56 0.99
CA THR A 442 -7.38 -17.91 0.67
C THR A 442 -7.83 -18.37 -0.73
N ALA A 443 -9.07 -18.07 -1.13
CA ALA A 443 -9.55 -18.30 -2.50
C ALA A 443 -8.74 -17.52 -3.54
N MET A 444 -8.38 -16.26 -3.25
CA MET A 444 -7.53 -15.44 -4.11
C MET A 444 -6.13 -16.04 -4.25
N ILE A 445 -5.48 -16.44 -3.15
CA ILE A 445 -4.14 -17.06 -3.16
C ILE A 445 -4.13 -18.31 -4.03
N SER A 446 -5.11 -19.19 -3.82
CA SER A 446 -5.25 -20.44 -4.58
C SER A 446 -5.46 -20.19 -6.07
N ASP A 447 -6.34 -19.25 -6.42
CA ASP A 447 -6.60 -18.88 -7.82
C ASP A 447 -5.35 -18.28 -8.47
N TRP A 448 -4.67 -17.35 -7.81
CA TRP A 448 -3.45 -16.74 -8.35
C TRP A 448 -2.41 -17.79 -8.70
N ARG A 449 -2.10 -18.70 -7.75
CA ARG A 449 -1.18 -19.81 -8.01
C ARG A 449 -1.59 -20.57 -9.28
N ALA A 450 -2.86 -20.97 -9.38
CA ALA A 450 -3.38 -21.68 -10.54
C ALA A 450 -3.21 -20.90 -11.86
N LYS A 451 -3.43 -19.58 -11.86
CA LYS A 451 -3.27 -18.72 -13.05
C LYS A 451 -1.81 -18.62 -13.48
N TRP A 452 -0.90 -18.53 -12.53
CA TRP A 452 0.54 -18.56 -12.80
C TRP A 452 1.00 -19.91 -13.34
N ALA A 453 0.55 -21.04 -12.77
CA ALA A 453 0.87 -22.35 -13.33
C ALA A 453 0.31 -22.52 -14.74
N GLN A 454 -0.89 -22.02 -15.01
CA GLN A 454 -1.47 -22.02 -16.35
C GLN A 454 -0.65 -21.16 -17.33
N GLY A 455 -0.21 -19.97 -16.92
CA GLY A 455 0.48 -19.03 -17.81
C GLY A 455 1.96 -19.31 -18.02
N THR A 456 2.64 -19.95 -17.06
CA THR A 456 4.10 -20.15 -17.08
C THR A 456 4.54 -21.60 -17.07
N GLY A 457 3.67 -22.54 -16.66
CA GLY A 457 4.06 -23.90 -16.33
C GLY A 457 4.84 -24.05 -15.01
N GLN A 458 5.04 -22.97 -14.24
CA GLN A 458 5.69 -23.05 -12.93
C GLN A 458 4.85 -23.84 -11.94
N GLN A 459 5.49 -24.52 -10.99
CA GLN A 459 4.78 -25.33 -10.00
C GLN A 459 3.92 -24.46 -9.06
N ASN A 460 2.74 -24.98 -8.71
CA ASN A 460 1.62 -24.29 -8.07
C ASN A 460 1.80 -23.94 -6.57
N GLN A 461 3.01 -23.55 -6.15
CA GLN A 461 3.37 -23.55 -4.72
C GLN A 461 4.32 -22.41 -4.32
N PHE A 462 4.47 -21.35 -5.12
CA PHE A 462 5.29 -20.22 -4.70
C PHE A 462 4.81 -19.64 -3.35
N PRO A 463 5.74 -19.18 -2.50
CA PRO A 463 5.44 -18.56 -1.22
C PRO A 463 4.57 -17.32 -1.37
N PHE A 464 3.55 -17.23 -0.50
CA PHE A 464 2.71 -16.03 -0.36
C PHE A 464 2.93 -15.45 1.04
N LEU A 465 3.70 -14.37 1.11
CA LEU A 465 4.08 -13.71 2.35
C LEU A 465 3.19 -12.47 2.53
N PHE A 466 2.61 -12.27 3.70
CA PHE A 466 1.74 -11.12 3.94
C PHE A 466 1.97 -10.44 5.28
N VAL A 467 1.63 -9.17 5.34
CA VAL A 467 1.78 -8.35 6.55
C VAL A 467 0.43 -8.24 7.25
N GLN A 468 0.38 -8.60 8.53
CA GLN A 468 -0.77 -8.37 9.40
C GLN A 468 -0.98 -6.85 9.58
N LEU A 469 -2.23 -6.39 9.76
CA LEU A 469 -2.45 -4.96 9.95
C LEU A 469 -1.70 -4.41 11.17
N ALA A 470 -1.06 -3.26 10.96
CA ALA A 470 -0.33 -2.51 11.99
C ALA A 470 -1.32 -1.81 12.94
N ASN A 471 -0.83 -1.21 14.01
CA ASN A 471 -1.64 -0.39 14.91
C ASN A 471 -2.14 0.88 14.23
N TYR A 472 -3.40 1.22 14.50
CA TYR A 472 -4.07 2.41 14.00
C TYR A 472 -5.22 2.79 14.94
N LEU A 473 -5.61 4.07 14.96
CA LEU A 473 -6.62 4.68 15.84
C LEU A 473 -6.17 4.87 17.30
N GLU A 474 -6.99 5.62 18.05
CA GLU A 474 -6.77 5.92 19.47
C GLU A 474 -6.79 4.64 20.31
N LYS A 475 -5.97 4.58 21.36
CA LYS A 475 -5.98 3.46 22.31
C LYS A 475 -7.27 3.50 23.13
N THR A 476 -7.84 2.32 23.42
CA THR A 476 -8.95 2.18 24.36
C THR A 476 -8.44 1.76 25.74
N PRO A 477 -8.90 2.37 26.84
CA PRO A 477 -8.42 2.03 28.18
C PRO A 477 -8.97 0.69 28.68
N GLU A 478 -10.12 0.24 28.18
CA GLU A 478 -10.77 -1.01 28.55
C GLU A 478 -10.78 -2.01 27.40
N PRO A 479 -10.93 -3.32 27.68
CA PRO A 479 -11.14 -4.32 26.64
C PRO A 479 -12.44 -4.03 25.89
N VAL A 480 -12.37 -3.97 24.56
CA VAL A 480 -13.53 -3.71 23.69
C VAL A 480 -13.54 -4.66 22.50
N GLU A 481 -14.67 -4.73 21.80
CA GLU A 481 -14.69 -5.33 20.47
C GLU A 481 -13.97 -4.45 19.46
N SER A 482 -13.25 -5.07 18.52
CA SER A 482 -12.49 -4.37 17.49
C SER A 482 -12.58 -5.13 16.17
N ALA A 483 -13.15 -4.48 15.15
CA ALA A 483 -13.16 -5.01 13.79
C ALA A 483 -11.74 -5.09 13.21
N TRP A 484 -10.85 -4.19 13.63
CA TRP A 484 -9.44 -4.20 13.23
C TRP A 484 -8.72 -5.44 13.77
N ALA A 485 -8.93 -5.78 15.05
CA ALA A 485 -8.45 -7.03 15.63
C ALA A 485 -9.08 -8.26 14.98
N GLY A 486 -10.39 -8.22 14.69
CA GLY A 486 -11.08 -9.27 13.94
C GLY A 486 -10.47 -9.55 12.57
N LEU A 487 -10.02 -8.49 11.87
CA LEU A 487 -9.30 -8.65 10.61
C LEU A 487 -7.88 -9.20 10.79
N ARG A 488 -7.14 -8.76 11.82
CA ARG A 488 -5.83 -9.35 12.15
C ARG A 488 -5.93 -10.84 12.43
N GLU A 489 -7.01 -11.26 13.09
CA GLU A 489 -7.32 -12.67 13.32
C GLU A 489 -7.66 -13.39 12.01
N ALA A 490 -8.48 -12.82 11.13
CA ALA A 490 -8.75 -13.39 9.80
C ALA A 490 -7.47 -13.54 8.95
N GLN A 491 -6.52 -12.60 9.06
CA GLN A 491 -5.19 -12.70 8.45
C GLN A 491 -4.38 -13.87 9.06
N ARG A 492 -4.37 -14.03 10.39
CA ARG A 492 -3.72 -15.17 11.05
C ARG A 492 -4.33 -16.50 10.61
N GLN A 493 -5.65 -16.59 10.57
CA GLN A 493 -6.37 -17.78 10.12
C GLN A 493 -6.12 -18.14 8.66
N SER A 494 -5.67 -17.18 7.83
CA SER A 494 -5.28 -17.43 6.45
C SER A 494 -3.94 -18.18 6.30
N LEU A 495 -3.18 -18.35 7.40
CA LEU A 495 -2.03 -19.26 7.47
C LEU A 495 -2.40 -20.74 7.29
N SER A 496 -3.69 -21.07 7.27
CA SER A 496 -4.16 -22.40 6.87
C SER A 496 -3.77 -22.77 5.44
N GLU A 497 -3.51 -21.78 4.58
CA GLU A 497 -3.03 -22.00 3.22
C GLU A 497 -1.55 -22.40 3.24
N ALA A 498 -1.21 -23.46 2.49
CA ALA A 498 0.15 -23.96 2.41
C ALA A 498 1.11 -22.93 1.79
N ASN A 499 2.39 -23.01 2.17
CA ASN A 499 3.46 -22.11 1.72
C ASN A 499 3.09 -20.63 1.89
N THR A 500 2.48 -20.29 3.03
CA THR A 500 2.23 -18.91 3.42
C THR A 500 3.01 -18.56 4.68
N ALA A 501 3.27 -17.27 4.87
CA ALA A 501 3.80 -16.74 6.11
C ALA A 501 3.26 -15.34 6.37
N MET A 502 3.06 -15.03 7.64
CA MET A 502 2.54 -13.76 8.10
C MET A 502 3.59 -13.02 8.92
N VAL A 503 3.83 -11.77 8.57
CA VAL A 503 4.62 -10.83 9.37
C VAL A 503 3.67 -10.09 10.30
N VAL A 504 3.87 -10.24 11.61
CA VAL A 504 3.13 -9.46 12.61
C VAL A 504 3.65 -8.03 12.64
N ALA A 505 2.73 -7.06 12.62
CA ALA A 505 3.02 -5.62 12.59
C ALA A 505 2.39 -4.85 13.77
N ILE A 506 1.85 -5.55 14.78
CA ILE A 506 1.12 -4.94 15.91
C ILE A 506 1.99 -4.01 16.77
N ASP A 507 3.32 -4.12 16.71
CA ASP A 507 4.27 -3.23 17.38
C ASP A 507 4.69 -2.02 16.52
N LYS A 508 4.09 -1.88 15.34
CA LYS A 508 4.29 -0.80 14.38
C LYS A 508 2.98 -0.09 14.12
N GLY A 509 3.07 1.09 13.50
CA GLY A 509 1.90 1.94 13.23
C GLY A 509 1.78 3.07 14.22
N GLU A 510 0.87 3.98 13.91
CA GLU A 510 0.63 5.21 14.65
C GLU A 510 -0.87 5.39 14.82
N TRP A 511 -1.30 6.03 15.91
CA TRP A 511 -2.73 6.23 16.16
C TRP A 511 -3.39 7.14 15.12
N ASN A 512 -2.62 8.05 14.52
CA ASN A 512 -3.09 9.13 13.66
C ASN A 512 -2.70 8.98 12.18
N ASP A 513 -2.00 7.91 11.80
CA ASP A 513 -1.69 7.61 10.40
C ASP A 513 -1.86 6.12 10.16
N ILE A 514 -2.71 5.77 9.19
CA ILE A 514 -2.97 4.39 8.79
C ILE A 514 -1.75 3.77 8.08
N HIS A 515 -0.79 4.60 7.68
CA HIS A 515 0.41 4.20 6.96
C HIS A 515 1.64 4.19 7.89
N PRO A 516 2.01 3.05 8.53
CA PRO A 516 3.20 2.97 9.36
C PRO A 516 4.44 3.46 8.64
N VAL A 517 5.15 4.42 9.25
CA VAL A 517 6.40 4.97 8.71
C VAL A 517 7.52 3.93 8.70
N ASP A 518 7.58 3.06 9.71
CA ASP A 518 8.61 2.02 9.86
C ASP A 518 8.40 0.82 8.91
N LYS A 519 8.52 1.10 7.60
CA LYS A 519 8.51 0.09 6.53
C LYS A 519 9.77 -0.76 6.52
N LYS A 520 10.88 -0.23 7.04
CA LYS A 520 12.18 -0.92 7.10
C LYS A 520 12.10 -2.18 7.96
N THR A 521 11.55 -2.07 9.18
CA THR A 521 11.39 -3.25 10.04
C THR A 521 10.45 -4.29 9.44
N LEU A 522 9.36 -3.86 8.80
CA LEU A 522 8.42 -4.80 8.16
C LEU A 522 9.05 -5.48 6.93
N GLY A 523 9.86 -4.77 6.14
CA GLY A 523 10.63 -5.34 5.03
C GLY A 523 11.65 -6.38 5.50
N GLN A 524 12.34 -6.11 6.61
CA GLN A 524 13.26 -7.05 7.26
C GLN A 524 12.56 -8.33 7.73
N ARG A 525 11.39 -8.20 8.35
CA ARG A 525 10.60 -9.37 8.77
C ARG A 525 10.08 -10.17 7.58
N LEU A 526 9.66 -9.52 6.49
CA LEU A 526 9.29 -10.21 5.27
C LEU A 526 10.48 -10.96 4.65
N ALA A 527 11.67 -10.36 4.65
CA ALA A 527 12.88 -11.00 4.16
C ALA A 527 13.25 -12.23 5.01
N LEU A 528 13.09 -12.14 6.34
CA LEU A 528 13.26 -13.26 7.26
C LEU A 528 12.26 -14.40 6.97
N ALA A 529 10.99 -14.06 6.72
CA ALA A 529 9.97 -15.03 6.30
C ALA A 529 10.29 -15.66 4.93
N ALA A 530 10.77 -14.87 3.97
CA ALA A 530 11.21 -15.38 2.66
C ALA A 530 12.41 -16.33 2.79
N ARG A 531 13.38 -16.02 3.65
CA ARG A 531 14.51 -16.94 3.90
C ARG A 531 14.02 -18.29 4.42
N ALA A 532 13.08 -18.31 5.34
CA ALA A 532 12.51 -19.55 5.86
C ALA A 532 11.67 -20.30 4.81
N VAL A 533 10.68 -19.63 4.19
CA VAL A 533 9.65 -20.29 3.38
C VAL A 533 10.04 -20.41 1.91
N ALA A 534 10.76 -19.44 1.35
CA ALA A 534 11.14 -19.41 -0.07
C ALA A 534 12.54 -20.00 -0.33
N LEU A 535 13.47 -19.80 0.61
CA LEU A 535 14.86 -20.28 0.48
C LEU A 535 15.13 -21.56 1.30
N GLY A 536 14.17 -21.98 2.14
CA GLY A 536 14.28 -23.21 2.93
C GLY A 536 15.30 -23.14 4.08
N GLU A 537 15.67 -21.93 4.51
CA GLU A 537 16.61 -21.74 5.62
C GLU A 537 15.97 -22.06 6.97
N LYS A 538 16.74 -22.66 7.87
CA LYS A 538 16.30 -22.91 9.25
C LYS A 538 16.52 -21.67 10.12
N VAL A 539 15.65 -20.67 9.96
CA VAL A 539 15.69 -19.40 10.70
C VAL A 539 14.34 -19.12 11.38
N GLY A 540 14.38 -18.60 12.60
CA GLY A 540 13.18 -18.09 13.29
C GLY A 540 12.66 -16.85 12.59
N TYR A 541 11.39 -16.86 12.16
CA TYR A 541 10.76 -15.74 11.45
C TYR A 541 9.40 -15.34 12.02
N GLN A 542 8.90 -16.11 13.00
CA GLN A 542 7.61 -15.91 13.65
C GLN A 542 7.83 -15.50 15.11
N GLY A 543 7.01 -14.57 15.59
CA GLY A 543 6.87 -14.34 17.03
C GLY A 543 6.01 -15.42 17.68
N PRO A 544 5.77 -15.34 19.00
CA PRO A 544 5.02 -16.34 19.72
C PRO A 544 3.61 -16.53 19.15
N GLU A 545 3.23 -17.79 18.91
CA GLU A 545 1.89 -18.16 18.46
C GLU A 545 1.23 -19.02 19.54
N LEU A 546 -0.02 -18.72 19.90
CA LEU A 546 -0.73 -19.45 20.93
C LEU A 546 -0.86 -20.94 20.55
N ALA A 547 -0.32 -21.81 21.40
CA ALA A 547 -0.38 -23.26 21.23
C ALA A 547 -1.53 -23.88 22.04
N SER A 548 -1.75 -23.42 23.27
CA SER A 548 -2.86 -23.91 24.11
C SER A 548 -3.29 -22.89 25.16
N VAL A 549 -4.54 -23.00 25.60
CA VAL A 549 -5.11 -22.31 26.76
C VAL A 549 -5.82 -23.33 27.65
N MET A 550 -5.37 -23.45 28.90
CA MET A 550 -5.89 -24.41 29.89
C MET A 550 -6.35 -23.67 31.13
N ALA A 551 -7.47 -24.10 31.72
CA ALA A 551 -7.91 -23.60 33.01
C ALA A 551 -7.22 -24.37 34.14
N GLU A 552 -6.59 -23.65 35.07
CA GLU A 552 -6.02 -24.18 36.31
C GLU A 552 -6.64 -23.41 37.48
N GLY A 553 -7.77 -23.91 38.01
CA GLY A 553 -8.53 -23.22 39.05
C GLY A 553 -9.09 -21.88 38.55
N SER A 554 -8.70 -20.78 39.19
CA SER A 554 -9.10 -19.42 38.83
C SER A 554 -8.15 -18.73 37.83
N GLN A 555 -7.22 -19.48 37.24
CA GLN A 555 -6.24 -18.94 36.28
C GLN A 555 -6.34 -19.63 34.92
N LEU A 556 -5.95 -18.91 33.87
CA LEU A 556 -5.67 -19.48 32.56
C LEU A 556 -4.16 -19.60 32.35
N LYS A 557 -3.73 -20.76 31.88
CA LYS A 557 -2.35 -21.05 31.52
C LYS A 557 -2.21 -21.16 30.01
N LEU A 558 -1.38 -20.30 29.44
CA LEU A 558 -1.16 -20.20 28.01
C LEU A 558 0.25 -20.67 27.66
N SER A 559 0.35 -21.52 26.64
CA SER A 559 1.62 -21.96 26.05
C SER A 559 1.72 -21.50 24.60
N PHE A 560 2.95 -21.34 24.11
CA PHE A 560 3.21 -20.74 22.80
C PHE A 560 4.24 -21.54 21.99
N HIS A 561 4.02 -21.62 20.68
CA HIS A 561 5.03 -21.96 19.70
C HIS A 561 5.93 -20.76 19.39
N HIS A 562 7.05 -20.99 18.72
CA HIS A 562 7.96 -19.95 18.21
C HIS A 562 8.55 -19.00 19.28
N SER A 563 8.66 -19.46 20.52
CA SER A 563 9.25 -18.70 21.63
C SER A 563 10.77 -18.55 21.55
N GLY A 564 11.45 -19.20 20.60
CA GLY A 564 12.92 -19.23 20.55
C GLY A 564 13.52 -19.80 21.84
N LYS A 565 14.38 -19.04 22.51
CA LYS A 565 14.92 -19.39 23.84
C LYS A 565 13.97 -19.09 24.99
N GLY A 566 12.90 -18.32 24.76
CA GLY A 566 11.91 -17.99 25.77
C GLY A 566 11.05 -16.78 25.39
N LEU A 567 9.90 -16.65 26.05
CA LEU A 567 9.01 -15.50 25.95
C LEU A 567 9.62 -14.28 26.64
N VAL A 568 9.33 -13.10 26.08
CA VAL A 568 9.69 -11.80 26.64
C VAL A 568 8.40 -10.99 26.76
N LEU A 569 8.07 -10.61 28.00
CA LEU A 569 6.97 -9.70 28.30
C LEU A 569 7.52 -8.29 28.53
N LYS A 570 7.03 -7.29 27.79
CA LYS A 570 7.38 -5.88 27.94
C LYS A 570 6.18 -5.10 28.49
N GLY A 571 6.40 -4.10 29.35
CA GLY A 571 5.30 -3.26 29.86
C GLY A 571 4.45 -3.93 30.94
N SER A 572 3.26 -3.36 31.21
CA SER A 572 2.41 -3.71 32.37
C SER A 572 1.40 -4.84 32.12
N GLY A 573 1.30 -5.37 30.90
CA GLY A 573 0.38 -6.48 30.57
C GLY A 573 -1.05 -6.08 30.20
N ASN A 574 -1.37 -4.78 30.11
CA ASN A 574 -2.67 -4.21 29.67
C ASN A 574 -2.93 -4.46 28.17
N SER A 575 -2.96 -5.73 27.80
CA SER A 575 -3.16 -6.25 26.45
C SER A 575 -3.65 -7.70 26.47
N PHE A 576 -3.64 -8.35 27.64
CA PHE A 576 -4.30 -9.63 27.88
C PHE A 576 -5.61 -9.41 28.63
N ALA A 577 -6.71 -9.92 28.10
CA ALA A 577 -8.00 -9.91 28.78
C ALA A 577 -8.54 -11.32 28.93
N ILE A 578 -9.24 -11.59 30.04
CA ILE A 578 -9.91 -12.88 30.28
C ILE A 578 -11.38 -12.65 30.56
N ALA A 579 -12.21 -13.65 30.29
CA ALA A 579 -13.64 -13.62 30.57
C ALA A 579 -14.13 -14.96 31.16
N GLY A 580 -15.17 -14.87 31.96
CA GLY A 580 -15.95 -16.03 32.40
C GLY A 580 -16.95 -16.48 31.33
N ALA A 581 -17.90 -17.33 31.73
CA ALA A 581 -18.94 -17.85 30.83
C ALA A 581 -19.89 -16.74 30.31
N ASP A 582 -19.94 -15.60 30.99
CA ASP A 582 -20.70 -14.41 30.60
C ASP A 582 -20.09 -13.68 29.38
N GLY A 583 -18.83 -13.95 29.05
CA GLY A 583 -18.12 -13.31 27.96
C GLY A 583 -17.72 -11.86 28.23
N GLN A 584 -17.78 -11.38 29.48
CA GLN A 584 -17.33 -10.03 29.83
C GLN A 584 -15.82 -10.03 30.05
N TYR A 585 -15.09 -9.37 29.16
CA TYR A 585 -13.63 -9.31 29.20
C TYR A 585 -13.14 -8.24 30.16
N LEU A 586 -12.26 -8.64 31.07
CA LEU A 586 -11.52 -7.75 31.98
C LEU A 586 -10.01 -7.93 31.76
N TRP A 587 -9.23 -6.86 31.94
CA TRP A 587 -7.77 -6.94 31.85
C TRP A 587 -7.22 -7.94 32.87
N ALA A 588 -6.39 -8.87 32.42
CA ALA A 588 -5.82 -9.89 33.27
C ALA A 588 -4.55 -9.39 33.97
N GLN A 589 -4.33 -9.85 35.20
CA GLN A 589 -3.00 -9.90 35.79
C GLN A 589 -2.20 -10.97 35.05
N VAL A 590 -1.00 -10.62 34.58
CA VAL A 590 -0.16 -11.49 33.74
C VAL A 590 1.11 -11.86 34.50
N GLN A 591 1.40 -13.16 34.59
CA GLN A 591 2.67 -13.66 35.12
C GLN A 591 3.34 -14.57 34.09
N LEU A 592 4.62 -14.30 33.80
CA LEU A 592 5.45 -15.19 32.99
C LEU A 592 6.19 -16.15 33.92
N LYS A 593 5.89 -17.44 33.84
CA LYS A 593 6.51 -18.50 34.64
C LYS A 593 6.78 -19.73 33.76
N ASP A 594 7.99 -20.28 33.83
CA ASP A 594 8.38 -21.52 33.11
C ASP A 594 8.06 -21.47 31.60
N ASN A 595 8.28 -20.31 30.98
CA ASN A 595 7.97 -20.03 29.57
C ASN A 595 6.48 -20.13 29.19
N GLN A 596 5.59 -19.92 30.16
CA GLN A 596 4.13 -19.90 30.02
C GLN A 596 3.56 -18.63 30.64
N LEU A 597 2.40 -18.19 30.14
CA LEU A 597 1.67 -17.08 30.75
C LEU A 597 0.55 -17.60 31.64
N LEU A 598 0.51 -17.10 32.88
CA LEU A 598 -0.60 -17.30 33.81
C LEU A 598 -1.41 -16.02 33.85
N LEU A 599 -2.70 -16.12 33.54
CA LEU A 599 -3.65 -15.01 33.49
C LEU A 599 -4.71 -15.18 34.58
N SER A 600 -4.97 -14.14 35.36
CA SER A 600 -6.01 -14.16 36.39
C SER A 600 -6.65 -12.79 36.61
N HIS A 601 -7.85 -12.76 37.17
CA HIS A 601 -8.53 -11.52 37.58
C HIS A 601 -9.30 -11.77 38.88
N PRO A 602 -9.27 -10.86 39.87
CA PRO A 602 -9.95 -11.06 41.16
C PRO A 602 -11.45 -11.34 41.03
N ASP A 603 -12.10 -10.73 40.04
CA ASP A 603 -13.55 -10.86 39.83
C ASP A 603 -13.94 -12.05 38.94
N ILE A 604 -12.98 -12.80 38.39
CA ILE A 604 -13.24 -13.93 37.48
C ILE A 604 -12.73 -15.22 38.12
N GLN A 605 -13.63 -15.96 38.76
CA GLN A 605 -13.31 -17.20 39.48
C GLN A 605 -13.20 -18.42 38.56
N VAL A 606 -13.89 -18.42 37.42
CA VAL A 606 -13.89 -19.51 36.43
C VAL A 606 -13.65 -18.91 35.05
N PRO A 607 -12.40 -18.55 34.70
CA PRO A 607 -12.10 -18.00 33.39
C PRO A 607 -12.19 -19.11 32.32
N VAL A 608 -12.82 -18.80 31.19
CA VAL A 608 -12.99 -19.74 30.07
C VAL A 608 -12.52 -19.17 28.73
N LYS A 609 -12.25 -17.86 28.66
CA LYS A 609 -11.75 -17.20 27.45
C LYS A 609 -10.54 -16.31 27.76
N ALA A 610 -9.64 -16.19 26.79
CA ALA A 610 -8.52 -15.26 26.80
C ALA A 610 -8.43 -14.52 25.46
N ARG A 611 -8.03 -13.25 25.51
CA ARG A 611 -7.68 -12.41 24.36
C ARG A 611 -6.30 -11.80 24.58
N TYR A 612 -5.56 -11.62 23.50
CA TYR A 612 -4.35 -10.80 23.47
C TYR A 612 -4.42 -9.81 22.31
N GLY A 613 -4.09 -8.55 22.56
CA GLY A 613 -3.98 -7.53 21.52
C GLY A 613 -5.29 -7.26 20.76
N TRP A 614 -6.44 -7.48 21.40
CA TRP A 614 -7.76 -7.35 20.77
C TRP A 614 -8.28 -5.90 20.84
N ALA A 615 -7.63 -5.01 20.09
CA ALA A 615 -8.02 -3.61 19.93
C ALA A 615 -7.47 -3.07 18.59
N ASP A 616 -7.84 -1.85 18.21
CA ASP A 616 -7.32 -1.19 17.00
C ASP A 616 -5.82 -0.85 17.18
N ASN A 617 -5.46 -0.29 18.35
CA ASN A 617 -4.10 0.10 18.74
C ASN A 617 -3.71 -0.43 20.15
N PRO A 618 -3.58 -1.76 20.33
CA PRO A 618 -3.17 -2.35 21.60
C PRO A 618 -1.67 -2.16 21.85
N GLU A 619 -1.23 -2.32 23.09
CA GLU A 619 0.20 -2.38 23.36
C GLU A 619 0.76 -3.75 22.94
N ALA A 620 1.81 -3.76 22.11
CA ALA A 620 2.50 -4.98 21.76
C ALA A 620 3.47 -5.36 22.89
N VAL A 621 3.06 -6.31 23.74
CA VAL A 621 3.79 -6.65 24.97
C VAL A 621 4.44 -8.03 24.94
N LEU A 622 3.99 -8.96 24.09
CA LEU A 622 4.51 -10.33 24.02
C LEU A 622 5.44 -10.53 22.82
N TYR A 623 6.67 -10.96 23.08
CA TYR A 623 7.70 -11.23 22.08
C TYR A 623 8.38 -12.57 22.35
N ASN A 624 9.06 -13.11 21.35
CA ASN A 624 10.04 -14.17 21.56
C ASN A 624 11.42 -13.57 21.89
N SER A 625 12.39 -14.43 22.19
CA SER A 625 13.77 -14.01 22.50
C SER A 625 14.51 -13.32 21.34
N GLU A 626 13.99 -13.42 20.12
CA GLU A 626 14.55 -12.79 18.91
C GLU A 626 13.94 -11.41 18.66
N GLY A 627 13.00 -10.97 19.49
CA GLY A 627 12.35 -9.66 19.37
C GLY A 627 11.20 -9.63 18.36
N LEU A 628 10.68 -10.78 17.92
CA LEU A 628 9.50 -10.86 17.06
C LEU A 628 8.22 -10.85 17.90
N PRO A 629 7.24 -9.98 17.60
CA PRO A 629 6.01 -9.84 18.37
C PRO A 629 5.03 -10.99 18.11
N ALA A 630 4.26 -11.35 19.12
CA ALA A 630 3.08 -12.19 18.97
C ALA A 630 1.97 -11.40 18.25
N GLY A 631 1.21 -12.07 17.38
CA GLY A 631 -0.01 -11.50 16.79
C GLY A 631 -1.19 -11.59 17.77
N PRO A 632 -2.27 -10.81 17.56
CA PRO A 632 -3.49 -10.95 18.35
C PRO A 632 -4.08 -12.35 18.25
N PHE A 633 -4.80 -12.74 19.29
CA PHE A 633 -5.62 -13.96 19.28
C PHE A 633 -6.81 -13.82 20.23
N GLU A 634 -7.83 -14.62 19.97
CA GLU A 634 -8.88 -14.97 20.91
C GLU A 634 -8.90 -16.50 21.05
N ALA A 635 -9.03 -16.99 22.29
CA ALA A 635 -9.07 -18.42 22.56
C ALA A 635 -10.06 -18.75 23.67
N THR A 636 -10.64 -19.95 23.59
CA THR A 636 -11.49 -20.55 24.63
C THR A 636 -10.78 -21.78 25.18
N THR A 637 -10.90 -22.04 26.47
CA THR A 637 -10.32 -23.21 27.12
C THR A 637 -10.74 -24.50 26.43
N THR A 638 -9.78 -25.36 26.11
CA THR A 638 -10.07 -26.74 25.71
C THR A 638 -10.54 -27.52 26.92
N LYS A 639 -11.59 -28.34 26.76
CA LYS A 639 -12.06 -29.26 27.81
C LYS A 639 -11.04 -30.33 28.15
#